data_AF-A0A832HTU7-F1
#
_entry.id   AF-A0A832HTU7-F1
#
_cell.length_a   1.000
_cell.length_b   1.000
_cell.length_c   1.000
_cell.angle_alpha   90.00
_cell.angle_beta   90.00
_cell.angle_gamma   90.00
#
_symmetry.space_group_name_H-M   'P 1'
#
loop_
_entity.id
_entity.type
_entity.pdbx_description
1 polymer ?
#
loop_
_entity_poly.entity_id
_entity_poly.type
_entity_poly.pdbx_seq_one_letter_code
_entity_poly.pdbx_strand_id
1 'polypeptide(L)'
;MKIHMQHLAKSFLLATCLALGAENLSAAAKVENKPLTPTGEKLHAQYEAMLAALKAELAKSLPNLSEENKKALQKARDAVKAAEAAADAAQKAADKIQQAKALVDHAKGKWIGGAEKGIAQAEAALKKATTEAEREAARKELAKWQANKQDGLKALKERQEALDKLKADEPRLLKANQDAQAALARARTNELLTAKAILTELGPFLSSDKLDAKLVKCTVLADATPRGLAEFAQQGREQEALIEKLLADIPLMKQMLEAGGAKFGKYGRAMEIYTAIQKASPKAREGMFQRLALATSLEHAVPIAQRNAEIETNAVAFIDPVKRYLHYEKAFLDGELDPAFKDFTVWEYRMVVNCEAPDHIMAWGRQMLRNYRPDHVYNPDYGWRYSAAVRTDVRYGSQDVKYDLPSLNFFQNIIKNGGVCGRRAFFGRFILKSFGIPTWGVTQHAHAALSHWTPKGWVINLGAGFHKSWWDKDEAPRSGTDFLLETQAREHQQDYWKVLRAQWISHALGEQAYNDRKGIAGGFWSLMAHYQTVVLASTAVELGPLGQEFAEANEPKEKLKADQIKLSEADVKPIIGQNGSITIPAVACGKPSGHFAVLKSFPGGMQLHCAGGFNAEYTVEVPRAGKYALMARVVTVQDGQKFLIAANDSKTPVEIAVPYTVGFWQQTQPVQLSLVNGKNVIRFTLKEGSRGVSIKDFTLTPVN
;
A
#
# COMPACT_ATOMS: atom_id res chain seq x y z
N MET A 1 71.11 -5.13 2.97
CA MET A 1 71.66 -4.17 3.97
C MET A 1 70.52 -3.25 4.39
N LYS A 2 70.42 -2.96 5.69
CA LYS A 2 69.31 -2.30 6.41
C LYS A 2 68.74 -1.03 5.75
N ILE A 3 67.42 -0.79 5.85
CA ILE A 3 66.77 0.20 6.76
C ILE A 3 65.24 0.26 6.49
N HIS A 4 64.48 0.48 7.57
CA HIS A 4 63.03 0.63 7.77
C HIS A 4 62.28 1.61 6.83
N MET A 5 60.97 1.37 6.60
CA MET A 5 59.87 2.15 7.23
C MET A 5 58.47 1.70 6.77
N GLN A 6 57.65 1.32 7.76
CA GLN A 6 56.22 1.59 7.95
C GLN A 6 55.14 1.03 6.98
N HIS A 7 54.07 0.56 7.64
CA HIS A 7 52.74 0.16 7.14
C HIS A 7 52.58 -1.22 6.47
N LEU A 8 52.21 -2.23 7.26
CA LEU A 8 50.85 -2.78 7.29
C LEU A 8 50.76 -3.90 8.34
N ALA A 9 50.40 -3.51 9.57
CA ALA A 9 49.91 -4.42 10.58
C ALA A 9 48.40 -4.23 10.71
N LYS A 10 47.71 -5.36 10.92
CA LYS A 10 46.28 -5.53 11.30
C LYS A 10 45.29 -5.65 10.13
N SER A 11 44.87 -6.88 9.86
CA SER A 11 43.48 -7.24 9.55
C SER A 11 43.27 -8.75 9.76
N PHE A 12 43.29 -9.15 11.03
CA PHE A 12 42.68 -10.40 11.51
C PHE A 12 41.84 -10.02 12.73
N LEU A 13 40.65 -9.49 12.47
CA LEU A 13 39.53 -9.30 13.41
C LEU A 13 38.44 -8.55 12.65
N LEU A 14 37.39 -9.27 12.25
CA LEU A 14 36.04 -8.72 12.21
C LEU A 14 35.04 -9.84 12.49
N ALA A 15 35.07 -10.28 13.75
CA ALA A 15 33.84 -10.65 14.42
C ALA A 15 32.97 -9.40 14.58
N THR A 16 31.65 -9.60 14.62
CA THR A 16 30.63 -8.68 15.17
C THR A 16 30.46 -7.32 14.48
N CYS A 17 29.50 -7.26 13.56
CA CYS A 17 28.63 -6.10 13.35
C CYS A 17 27.20 -6.59 13.05
N LEU A 18 26.44 -6.80 14.14
CA LEU A 18 25.04 -6.37 14.35
C LEU A 18 24.13 -6.51 13.10
N ALA A 19 23.31 -7.55 12.93
CA ALA A 19 22.26 -7.98 13.85
C ALA A 19 21.61 -6.80 14.63
N LEU A 20 21.22 -5.75 13.91
CA LEU A 20 20.18 -4.81 14.33
C LEU A 20 19.07 -4.81 13.26
N GLY A 21 18.60 -6.01 12.92
CA GLY A 21 17.25 -6.18 12.39
C GLY A 21 16.36 -6.35 13.59
N ALA A 22 15.65 -5.28 13.97
CA ALA A 22 14.77 -5.23 15.12
C ALA A 22 13.87 -6.48 15.18
N GLU A 23 14.15 -7.35 16.14
CA GLU A 23 13.12 -8.10 16.83
C GLU A 23 12.20 -7.08 17.51
N ASN A 24 11.32 -6.45 16.74
CA ASN A 24 10.01 -6.12 17.27
C ASN A 24 9.23 -7.43 17.33
N LEU A 25 9.64 -8.30 18.27
CA LEU A 25 8.68 -9.14 18.96
C LEU A 25 7.53 -8.21 19.32
N SER A 26 6.34 -8.53 18.82
CA SER A 26 5.08 -7.96 19.25
C SER A 26 4.88 -8.28 20.73
N ALA A 27 5.65 -7.65 21.60
CA ALA A 27 5.23 -7.38 22.95
C ALA A 27 4.04 -6.44 22.79
N ALA A 28 2.83 -6.91 23.10
CA ALA A 28 1.75 -6.00 23.43
C ALA A 28 2.36 -4.96 24.37
N ALA A 29 2.32 -3.68 23.98
CA ALA A 29 2.88 -2.62 24.79
C ALA A 29 2.32 -2.80 26.21
N LYS A 30 3.20 -3.05 27.20
CA LYS A 30 2.78 -2.99 28.60
C LYS A 30 2.22 -1.60 28.80
N VAL A 31 0.91 -1.49 28.93
CA VAL A 31 0.24 -0.23 29.24
C VAL A 31 0.74 0.14 30.63
N GLU A 32 1.65 1.11 30.72
CA GLU A 32 1.94 1.79 31.98
C GLU A 32 0.65 2.50 32.39
N ASN A 33 -0.12 1.82 33.25
CA ASN A 33 -1.34 2.39 33.80
C ASN A 33 -0.96 3.57 34.67
N LYS A 34 -1.46 4.76 34.34
CA LYS A 34 -1.30 5.92 35.23
C LYS A 34 -1.98 5.60 36.56
N PRO A 35 -1.39 6.01 37.70
CA PRO A 35 -2.05 5.85 38.98
C PRO A 35 -3.38 6.62 38.97
N LEU A 36 -4.43 5.99 39.49
CA LEU A 36 -5.71 6.66 39.68
C LEU A 36 -5.63 7.54 40.93
N THR A 37 -6.16 8.75 40.82
CA THR A 37 -6.41 9.64 41.95
C THR A 37 -7.62 9.13 42.74
N PRO A 38 -7.90 9.64 43.96
CA PRO A 38 -9.13 9.30 44.67
C PRO A 38 -10.42 9.55 43.85
N THR A 39 -10.44 10.62 43.05
CA THR A 39 -11.53 10.87 42.09
C THR A 39 -11.55 9.82 40.98
N GLY A 40 -10.39 9.46 40.44
CA GLY A 40 -10.26 8.40 39.46
C GLY A 40 -10.75 7.04 39.96
N GLU A 41 -10.45 6.66 41.21
CA GLU A 41 -10.94 5.41 41.80
C GLU A 41 -12.46 5.41 41.97
N LYS A 42 -13.06 6.55 42.35
CA LYS A 42 -14.52 6.68 42.42
C LYS A 42 -15.16 6.50 41.03
N LEU A 43 -14.60 7.15 40.01
CA LEU A 43 -15.07 7.02 38.62
C LEU A 43 -14.90 5.59 38.10
N HIS A 44 -13.78 4.96 38.41
CA HIS A 44 -13.51 3.56 38.06
C HIS A 44 -14.58 2.63 38.63
N ALA A 45 -14.85 2.72 39.94
CA ALA A 45 -15.91 1.94 40.60
C ALA A 45 -17.30 2.20 39.99
N GLN A 46 -17.61 3.45 39.63
CA GLN A 46 -18.86 3.80 38.98
C GLN A 46 -18.99 3.14 37.59
N TYR A 47 -17.96 3.21 36.76
CA TYR A 47 -17.97 2.60 35.43
C TYR A 47 -17.98 1.07 35.50
N GLU A 48 -17.30 0.48 36.48
CA GLU A 48 -17.29 -0.96 36.72
C GLU A 48 -18.68 -1.46 37.15
N ALA A 49 -19.33 -0.77 38.08
CA ALA A 49 -20.69 -1.07 38.50
C ALA A 49 -21.69 -0.95 37.34
N MET A 50 -21.55 0.08 36.50
CA MET A 50 -22.37 0.27 35.29
C MET A 50 -22.19 -0.88 34.30
N LEU A 51 -20.94 -1.25 34.03
CA LEU A 51 -20.62 -2.37 33.14
C LEU A 51 -21.18 -3.69 33.69
N ALA A 52 -20.99 -3.98 34.98
CA ALA A 52 -21.47 -5.19 35.62
C ALA A 52 -23.01 -5.29 35.56
N ALA A 53 -23.72 -4.20 35.85
CA ALA A 53 -25.18 -4.15 35.76
C ALA A 53 -25.68 -4.43 34.33
N LEU A 54 -25.08 -3.76 33.33
CA LEU A 54 -25.44 -3.98 31.92
C LEU A 54 -25.16 -5.41 31.47
N LYS A 55 -24.01 -5.99 31.85
CA LYS A 55 -23.70 -7.40 31.54
C LYS A 55 -24.74 -8.35 32.14
N ALA A 56 -25.13 -8.14 33.39
CA ALA A 56 -26.13 -8.96 34.06
C ALA A 56 -27.52 -8.87 33.40
N GLU A 57 -27.94 -7.67 33.00
CA GLU A 57 -29.20 -7.47 32.28
C GLU A 57 -29.18 -8.09 30.88
N LEU A 58 -28.07 -7.93 30.15
CA LEU A 58 -27.91 -8.49 28.82
C LEU A 58 -27.91 -10.01 28.86
N ALA A 59 -27.17 -10.63 29.79
CA ALA A 59 -27.13 -12.08 29.95
C ALA A 59 -28.52 -12.69 30.18
N LYS A 60 -29.39 -12.00 30.96
CA LYS A 60 -30.78 -12.41 31.19
C LYS A 60 -31.69 -12.23 29.97
N SER A 61 -31.30 -11.38 29.02
CA SER A 61 -32.09 -11.02 27.84
C SER A 61 -31.73 -11.85 26.60
N LEU A 62 -30.69 -12.70 26.69
CA LEU A 62 -30.27 -13.55 25.57
C LEU A 62 -31.28 -14.68 25.33
N PRO A 63 -31.49 -15.09 24.07
CA PRO A 63 -32.41 -16.17 23.76
C PRO A 63 -31.86 -17.51 24.29
N ASN A 64 -32.77 -18.39 24.71
CA ASN A 64 -32.46 -19.80 24.87
C ASN A 64 -32.23 -20.41 23.48
N LEU A 65 -31.20 -21.23 23.37
CA LEU A 65 -30.79 -21.82 22.09
C LEU A 65 -30.86 -23.34 22.15
N SER A 66 -31.15 -23.96 21.02
CA SER A 66 -31.13 -25.42 20.87
C SER A 66 -29.75 -26.00 21.20
N GLU A 67 -29.69 -26.76 22.31
CA GLU A 67 -28.50 -27.51 22.70
C GLU A 67 -28.14 -28.60 21.68
N GLU A 68 -29.13 -29.11 20.95
CA GLU A 68 -28.91 -30.04 19.85
C GLU A 68 -28.15 -29.35 18.70
N ASN A 69 -28.58 -28.16 18.29
CA ASN A 69 -27.91 -27.40 17.23
C ASN A 69 -26.48 -27.03 17.63
N LYS A 70 -26.25 -26.62 18.89
CA LYS A 70 -24.89 -26.35 19.41
C LYS A 70 -23.99 -27.59 19.33
N LYS A 71 -24.49 -28.76 19.74
CA LYS A 71 -23.75 -30.03 19.65
C LYS A 71 -23.48 -30.43 18.20
N ALA A 72 -24.46 -30.24 17.31
CA ALA A 72 -24.30 -30.51 15.88
C ALA A 72 -23.22 -29.62 15.24
N LEU A 73 -23.21 -28.33 15.56
CA LEU A 73 -22.17 -27.42 15.12
C LEU A 73 -20.80 -27.86 15.66
N GLN A 74 -20.68 -28.14 16.96
CA GLN A 74 -19.42 -28.58 17.55
C GLN A 74 -18.87 -29.84 16.84
N LYS A 75 -19.73 -30.83 16.59
CA LYS A 75 -19.37 -32.04 15.83
C LYS A 75 -18.89 -31.71 14.41
N ALA A 76 -19.57 -30.79 13.71
CA ALA A 76 -19.17 -30.38 12.37
C ALA A 76 -17.80 -29.68 12.36
N ARG A 77 -17.53 -28.84 13.37
CA ARG A 77 -16.23 -28.17 13.55
C ARG A 77 -15.09 -29.15 13.81
N ASP A 78 -15.33 -30.16 14.65
CA ASP A 78 -14.34 -31.19 14.92
C ASP A 78 -14.03 -32.03 13.67
N ALA A 79 -15.04 -32.27 12.82
CA ALA A 79 -14.85 -32.90 11.51
C ALA A 79 -14.03 -32.01 10.55
N VAL A 80 -14.23 -30.69 10.55
CA VAL A 80 -13.42 -29.75 9.76
C VAL A 80 -11.97 -29.77 10.21
N LYS A 81 -11.69 -29.65 11.52
CA LYS A 81 -10.32 -29.73 12.04
C LYS A 81 -9.61 -31.03 11.64
N ALA A 82 -10.32 -32.16 11.71
CA ALA A 82 -9.78 -33.44 11.29
C ALA A 82 -9.50 -33.48 9.78
N ALA A 83 -10.39 -32.93 8.96
CA ALA A 83 -10.23 -32.85 7.51
C ALA A 83 -9.10 -31.88 7.10
N GLU A 84 -8.92 -30.77 7.81
CA GLU A 84 -7.80 -29.82 7.59
C GLU A 84 -6.47 -30.49 7.87
N ALA A 85 -6.34 -31.19 9.00
CA ALA A 85 -5.12 -31.93 9.33
C ALA A 85 -4.80 -33.01 8.26
N ALA A 86 -5.82 -33.70 7.75
CA ALA A 86 -5.66 -34.68 6.68
C ALA A 86 -5.25 -34.03 5.34
N ALA A 87 -5.89 -32.92 4.97
CA ALA A 87 -5.59 -32.17 3.76
C ALA A 87 -4.16 -31.59 3.79
N ASP A 88 -3.73 -31.01 4.91
CA ASP A 88 -2.38 -30.49 5.10
C ASP A 88 -1.33 -31.59 5.00
N ALA A 89 -1.59 -32.76 5.61
CA ALA A 89 -0.70 -33.91 5.52
C ALA A 89 -0.56 -34.41 4.07
N ALA A 90 -1.69 -34.49 3.35
CA ALA A 90 -1.71 -34.93 1.95
C ALA A 90 -1.02 -33.92 1.03
N GLN A 91 -1.24 -32.62 1.22
CA GLN A 91 -0.56 -31.56 0.47
C GLN A 91 0.95 -31.58 0.70
N LYS A 92 1.40 -31.67 1.96
CA LYS A 92 2.84 -31.80 2.28
C LYS A 92 3.46 -33.03 1.63
N ALA A 93 2.72 -34.14 1.54
CA ALA A 93 3.20 -35.34 0.87
C ALA A 93 3.32 -35.13 -0.65
N ALA A 94 2.37 -34.46 -1.28
CA ALA A 94 2.42 -34.09 -2.70
C ALA A 94 3.54 -33.08 -3.01
N ASP A 95 3.75 -32.08 -2.15
CA ASP A 95 4.78 -31.04 -2.33
C ASP A 95 6.20 -31.58 -2.33
N LYS A 96 6.46 -32.73 -1.67
CA LYS A 96 7.76 -33.40 -1.70
C LYS A 96 8.23 -33.73 -3.13
N ILE A 97 7.30 -33.98 -4.05
CA ILE A 97 7.63 -34.24 -5.46
C ILE A 97 8.23 -32.99 -6.10
N GLN A 98 7.60 -31.82 -5.91
CA GLN A 98 8.11 -30.55 -6.44
C GLN A 98 9.41 -30.12 -5.76
N GLN A 99 9.55 -30.36 -4.45
CA GLN A 99 10.79 -30.11 -3.72
C GLN A 99 11.94 -30.98 -4.24
N ALA A 100 11.70 -32.29 -4.45
CA ALA A 100 12.69 -33.18 -5.02
C ALA A 100 13.10 -32.77 -6.44
N LYS A 101 12.12 -32.35 -7.27
CA LYS A 101 12.38 -31.80 -8.60
C LYS A 101 13.26 -30.55 -8.54
N ALA A 102 12.93 -29.60 -7.67
CA ALA A 102 13.70 -28.37 -7.48
C ALA A 102 15.15 -28.65 -7.02
N LEU A 103 15.35 -29.68 -6.17
CA LEU A 103 16.69 -30.10 -5.74
C LEU A 103 17.52 -30.69 -6.89
N VAL A 104 16.90 -31.46 -7.78
CA VAL A 104 17.54 -31.96 -9.01
C VAL A 104 17.91 -30.81 -9.93
N ASP A 105 16.99 -29.88 -10.17
CA ASP A 105 17.23 -28.71 -11.04
C ASP A 105 18.33 -27.80 -10.46
N HIS A 106 18.36 -27.62 -9.14
CA HIS A 106 19.43 -26.90 -8.46
C HIS A 106 20.80 -27.59 -8.63
N ALA A 107 20.85 -28.92 -8.49
CA ALA A 107 22.09 -29.68 -8.67
C ALA A 107 22.63 -29.52 -10.11
N LYS A 108 21.76 -29.65 -11.12
CA LYS A 108 22.13 -29.48 -12.53
C LYS A 108 22.57 -28.05 -12.85
N GLY A 109 21.73 -27.07 -12.51
CA GLY A 109 21.92 -25.69 -12.94
C GLY A 109 22.95 -24.92 -12.10
N LYS A 110 22.73 -24.81 -10.79
CA LYS A 110 23.55 -23.95 -9.92
C LYS A 110 24.83 -24.61 -9.48
N TRP A 111 24.78 -25.88 -9.07
CA TRP A 111 25.94 -26.56 -8.53
C TRP A 111 26.89 -27.03 -9.62
N ILE A 112 26.45 -27.97 -10.47
CA ILE A 112 27.29 -28.51 -11.56
C ILE A 112 27.61 -27.40 -12.56
N GLY A 113 26.61 -26.63 -13.02
CA GLY A 113 26.86 -25.49 -13.91
C GLY A 113 27.76 -24.39 -13.30
N GLY A 114 27.73 -24.21 -11.98
CA GLY A 114 28.67 -23.32 -11.27
C GLY A 114 30.09 -23.87 -11.25
N ALA A 115 30.25 -25.17 -10.98
CA ALA A 115 31.54 -25.85 -11.01
C ALA A 115 32.17 -25.84 -12.41
N GLU A 116 31.37 -26.03 -13.47
CA GLU A 116 31.83 -25.95 -14.86
C GLU A 116 32.35 -24.55 -15.23
N LYS A 117 31.67 -23.49 -14.77
CA LYS A 117 32.17 -22.12 -14.93
C LYS A 117 33.49 -21.91 -14.18
N GLY A 118 33.60 -22.42 -12.95
CA GLY A 118 34.83 -22.36 -12.16
C GLY A 118 36.00 -23.09 -12.82
N ILE A 119 35.77 -24.29 -13.38
CA ILE A 119 36.74 -25.04 -14.18
C ILE A 119 37.20 -24.21 -15.37
N ALA A 120 36.28 -23.67 -16.16
CA ALA A 120 36.62 -22.86 -17.35
C ALA A 120 37.44 -21.61 -16.99
N GLN A 121 37.13 -20.96 -15.86
CA GLN A 121 37.90 -19.82 -15.35
C GLN A 121 39.30 -20.23 -14.91
N ALA A 122 39.44 -21.34 -14.18
CA ALA A 122 40.72 -21.86 -13.73
C ALA A 122 41.61 -22.30 -14.91
N GLU A 123 41.03 -22.95 -15.94
CA GLU A 123 41.72 -23.29 -17.18
C GLU A 123 42.17 -22.05 -17.96
N ALA A 124 41.32 -21.01 -18.03
CA ALA A 124 41.67 -19.74 -18.65
C ALA A 124 42.79 -19.02 -17.88
N ALA A 125 42.79 -19.08 -16.55
CA ALA A 125 43.85 -18.54 -15.71
C ALA A 125 45.16 -19.32 -15.91
N LEU A 126 45.10 -20.64 -16.01
CA LEU A 126 46.27 -21.49 -16.29
C LEU A 126 46.92 -21.14 -17.64
N LYS A 127 46.11 -20.90 -18.68
CA LYS A 127 46.60 -20.48 -20.01
C LYS A 127 47.25 -19.09 -20.00
N LYS A 128 46.84 -18.21 -19.09
CA LYS A 128 47.35 -16.83 -18.97
C LYS A 128 48.48 -16.68 -17.97
N ALA A 129 48.75 -17.72 -17.16
CA ALA A 129 49.75 -17.67 -16.10
C ALA A 129 51.17 -17.56 -16.68
N THR A 130 51.88 -16.51 -16.27
CA THR A 130 53.24 -16.21 -16.73
C THR A 130 54.30 -16.66 -15.71
N THR A 131 53.89 -16.88 -14.46
CA THR A 131 54.75 -17.35 -13.37
C THR A 131 54.33 -18.73 -12.85
N GLU A 132 55.27 -19.47 -12.25
CA GLU A 132 54.93 -20.79 -11.67
C GLU A 132 53.97 -20.68 -10.48
N ALA A 133 54.05 -19.59 -9.70
CA ALA A 133 53.11 -19.33 -8.61
C ALA A 133 51.66 -19.16 -9.11
N GLU A 134 51.47 -18.46 -10.24
CA GLU A 134 50.16 -18.32 -10.88
C GLU A 134 49.64 -19.65 -11.43
N ARG A 135 50.53 -20.49 -12.00
CA ARG A 135 50.17 -21.83 -12.47
C ARG A 135 49.76 -22.75 -11.32
N GLU A 136 50.49 -22.73 -10.21
CA GLU A 136 50.17 -23.47 -9.00
C GLU A 136 48.81 -23.05 -8.40
N ALA A 137 48.55 -21.74 -8.32
CA ALA A 137 47.26 -21.24 -7.86
C ALA A 137 46.10 -21.66 -8.77
N ALA A 138 46.27 -21.56 -10.09
CA ALA A 138 45.27 -21.99 -11.07
C ALA A 138 45.04 -23.51 -11.05
N ARG A 139 46.09 -24.33 -10.87
CA ARG A 139 45.98 -25.79 -10.68
C ARG A 139 45.19 -26.14 -9.43
N LYS A 140 45.44 -25.46 -8.31
CA LYS A 140 44.69 -25.67 -7.05
C LYS A 140 43.21 -25.33 -7.19
N GLU A 141 42.89 -24.19 -7.81
CA GLU A 141 41.50 -23.84 -8.09
C GLU A 141 40.85 -24.82 -9.08
N LEU A 142 41.56 -25.26 -10.12
CA LEU A 142 41.07 -26.26 -11.06
C LEU A 142 40.73 -27.58 -10.35
N ALA A 143 41.65 -28.11 -9.52
CA ALA A 143 41.43 -29.33 -8.75
C ALA A 143 40.24 -29.20 -7.79
N LYS A 144 40.10 -28.05 -7.12
CA LYS A 144 38.97 -27.73 -6.25
C LYS A 144 37.65 -27.72 -7.02
N TRP A 145 37.58 -27.07 -8.19
CA TRP A 145 36.35 -27.04 -8.99
C TRP A 145 36.01 -28.39 -9.62
N GLN A 146 37.03 -29.19 -9.98
CA GLN A 146 36.85 -30.58 -10.42
C GLN A 146 36.29 -31.46 -9.31
N ALA A 147 36.83 -31.36 -8.08
CA ALA A 147 36.28 -32.05 -6.91
C ALA A 147 34.83 -31.62 -6.63
N ASN A 148 34.55 -30.31 -6.66
CA ASN A 148 33.21 -29.76 -6.48
C ASN A 148 32.21 -30.26 -7.56
N LYS A 149 32.67 -30.44 -8.80
CA LYS A 149 31.85 -31.06 -9.87
C LYS A 149 31.54 -32.52 -9.56
N GLN A 150 32.49 -33.30 -9.05
CA GLN A 150 32.27 -34.71 -8.66
C GLN A 150 31.28 -34.82 -7.50
N ASP A 151 31.39 -33.96 -6.49
CA ASP A 151 30.43 -33.88 -5.40
C ASP A 151 29.03 -33.53 -5.91
N GLY A 152 28.93 -32.57 -6.84
CA GLY A 152 27.68 -32.21 -7.51
C GLY A 152 27.05 -33.36 -8.30
N LEU A 153 27.86 -34.18 -9.00
CA LEU A 153 27.38 -35.36 -9.73
C LEU A 153 26.88 -36.46 -8.79
N LYS A 154 27.57 -36.70 -7.68
CA LYS A 154 27.12 -37.63 -6.65
C LYS A 154 25.79 -37.19 -6.03
N ALA A 155 25.70 -35.92 -5.64
CA ALA A 155 24.47 -35.34 -5.11
C ALA A 155 23.33 -35.36 -6.12
N LEU A 156 23.61 -35.14 -7.41
CA LEU A 156 22.60 -35.25 -8.47
C LEU A 156 22.04 -36.67 -8.55
N LYS A 157 22.91 -37.69 -8.51
CA LYS A 157 22.48 -39.10 -8.53
C LYS A 157 21.55 -39.41 -7.36
N GLU A 158 21.96 -39.06 -6.14
CA GLU A 158 21.15 -39.28 -4.91
C GLU A 158 19.79 -38.56 -4.98
N ARG A 159 19.76 -37.31 -5.48
CA ARG A 159 18.52 -36.53 -5.64
C ARG A 159 17.63 -37.09 -6.75
N GLN A 160 18.20 -37.59 -7.83
CA GLN A 160 17.46 -38.20 -8.93
C GLN A 160 16.80 -39.50 -8.48
N GLU A 161 17.53 -40.36 -7.75
CA GLU A 161 16.96 -41.58 -7.16
C GLU A 161 15.81 -41.27 -6.18
N ALA A 162 15.94 -40.21 -5.38
CA ALA A 162 14.86 -39.76 -4.50
C ALA A 162 13.63 -39.24 -5.28
N LEU A 163 13.85 -38.49 -6.35
CA LEU A 163 12.77 -38.01 -7.23
C LEU A 163 12.07 -39.17 -7.95
N ASP A 164 12.82 -40.15 -8.46
CA ASP A 164 12.26 -41.28 -9.19
C ASP A 164 11.39 -42.15 -8.28
N LYS A 165 11.81 -42.37 -7.03
CA LYS A 165 10.98 -43.03 -6.00
C LYS A 165 9.68 -42.27 -5.73
N LEU A 166 9.74 -40.94 -5.61
CA LEU A 166 8.55 -40.12 -5.38
C LEU A 166 7.63 -40.06 -6.60
N LYS A 167 8.18 -40.08 -7.82
CA LYS A 167 7.41 -40.12 -9.06
C LYS A 167 6.64 -41.42 -9.25
N ALA A 168 7.17 -42.55 -8.80
CA ALA A 168 6.44 -43.82 -8.82
C ALA A 168 5.13 -43.74 -8.00
N ASP A 169 5.15 -42.95 -6.92
CA ASP A 169 4.01 -42.70 -6.04
C ASP A 169 3.16 -41.46 -6.42
N GLU A 170 3.56 -40.71 -7.45
CA GLU A 170 2.95 -39.42 -7.81
C GLU A 170 1.43 -39.51 -8.05
N PRO A 171 0.91 -40.47 -8.85
CA PRO A 171 -0.54 -40.60 -9.04
C PRO A 171 -1.30 -40.84 -7.74
N ARG A 172 -0.73 -41.65 -6.84
CA ARG A 172 -1.32 -41.98 -5.54
C ARG A 172 -1.32 -40.77 -4.61
N LEU A 173 -0.21 -40.03 -4.53
CA LEU A 173 -0.08 -38.84 -3.69
C LEU A 173 -0.98 -37.69 -4.17
N LEU A 174 -1.05 -37.47 -5.48
CA LEU A 174 -1.94 -36.46 -6.06
C LEU A 174 -3.41 -36.81 -5.85
N LYS A 175 -3.79 -38.08 -6.03
CA LYS A 175 -5.15 -38.55 -5.78
C LYS A 175 -5.54 -38.41 -4.31
N ALA A 176 -4.66 -38.83 -3.39
CA ALA A 176 -4.87 -38.68 -1.95
C ALA A 176 -5.03 -37.20 -1.55
N ASN A 177 -4.24 -36.30 -2.13
CA ASN A 177 -4.40 -34.86 -1.92
C ASN A 177 -5.76 -34.36 -2.44
N GLN A 178 -6.13 -34.70 -3.68
CA GLN A 178 -7.45 -34.33 -4.23
C GLN A 178 -8.62 -34.81 -3.36
N ASP A 179 -8.57 -36.07 -2.91
CA ASP A 179 -9.62 -36.66 -2.08
C ASP A 179 -9.69 -36.01 -0.70
N ALA A 180 -8.54 -35.68 -0.09
CA ALA A 180 -8.48 -34.97 1.17
C ALA A 180 -8.99 -33.52 1.06
N GLN A 181 -8.66 -32.82 -0.03
CA GLN A 181 -9.20 -31.48 -0.31
C GLN A 181 -10.73 -31.51 -0.53
N ALA A 182 -11.23 -32.51 -1.25
CA ALA A 182 -12.68 -32.71 -1.43
C ALA A 182 -13.39 -33.06 -0.11
N ALA A 183 -12.76 -33.86 0.76
CA ALA A 183 -13.28 -34.14 2.09
C ALA A 183 -13.34 -32.87 2.97
N LEU A 184 -12.30 -32.03 2.93
CA LEU A 184 -12.28 -30.75 3.61
C LEU A 184 -13.38 -29.81 3.12
N ALA A 185 -13.57 -29.69 1.80
CA ALA A 185 -14.64 -28.87 1.22
C ALA A 185 -16.04 -29.32 1.70
N ARG A 186 -16.29 -30.64 1.74
CA ARG A 186 -17.55 -31.19 2.27
C ARG A 186 -17.73 -30.91 3.77
N ALA A 187 -16.67 -31.07 4.56
CA ALA A 187 -16.70 -30.78 5.99
C ALA A 187 -17.04 -29.30 6.26
N ARG A 188 -16.37 -28.37 5.56
CA ARG A 188 -16.64 -26.92 5.66
C ARG A 188 -18.06 -26.56 5.22
N THR A 189 -18.58 -27.22 4.18
CA THR A 189 -19.98 -27.03 3.75
C THR A 189 -20.95 -27.46 4.86
N ASN A 190 -20.72 -28.62 5.48
CA ASN A 190 -21.55 -29.12 6.56
C ASN A 190 -21.48 -28.23 7.83
N GLU A 191 -20.29 -27.74 8.16
CA GLU A 191 -20.10 -26.75 9.23
C GLU A 191 -20.92 -25.48 8.98
N LEU A 192 -20.84 -24.93 7.77
CA LEU A 192 -21.63 -23.74 7.42
C LEU A 192 -23.15 -24.01 7.46
N LEU A 193 -23.60 -25.20 7.05
CA LEU A 193 -25.02 -25.58 7.12
C LEU A 193 -25.52 -25.68 8.58
N THR A 194 -24.74 -26.28 9.47
CA THR A 194 -25.09 -26.36 10.89
C THR A 194 -25.07 -24.98 11.56
N ALA A 195 -24.11 -24.12 11.20
CA ALA A 195 -24.09 -22.73 11.62
C ALA A 195 -25.32 -21.95 11.13
N LYS A 196 -25.72 -22.12 9.86
CA LYS A 196 -26.91 -21.49 9.27
C LYS A 196 -28.20 -21.86 10.01
N ALA A 197 -28.32 -23.10 10.51
CA ALA A 197 -29.47 -23.50 11.32
C ALA A 197 -29.56 -22.67 12.61
N ILE A 198 -28.44 -22.48 13.31
CA ILE A 198 -28.37 -21.63 14.51
C ILE A 198 -28.62 -20.16 14.17
N LEU A 199 -28.05 -19.65 13.08
CA LEU A 199 -28.27 -18.26 12.63
C LEU A 199 -29.73 -18.01 12.28
N THR A 200 -30.45 -19.01 11.76
CA THR A 200 -31.89 -18.91 11.47
C THR A 200 -32.69 -18.79 12.77
N GLU A 201 -32.35 -19.60 13.78
CA GLU A 201 -32.94 -19.51 15.13
C GLU A 201 -32.66 -18.16 15.80
N LEU A 202 -31.44 -17.63 15.64
CA LEU A 202 -31.03 -16.32 16.14
C LEU A 202 -31.56 -15.13 15.33
N GLY A 203 -32.03 -15.38 14.10
CA GLY A 203 -32.39 -14.34 13.13
C GLY A 203 -33.35 -13.28 13.67
N PRO A 204 -34.50 -13.65 14.26
CA PRO A 204 -35.44 -12.70 14.83
C PRO A 204 -34.83 -11.84 15.94
N PHE A 205 -33.98 -12.44 16.78
CA PHE A 205 -33.31 -11.74 17.88
C PHE A 205 -32.25 -10.75 17.35
N LEU A 206 -31.36 -11.19 16.46
CA LEU A 206 -30.30 -10.36 15.88
C LEU A 206 -30.83 -9.27 14.94
N SER A 207 -32.05 -9.41 14.42
CA SER A 207 -32.68 -8.37 13.59
C SER A 207 -33.29 -7.23 14.42
N SER A 208 -33.59 -7.49 15.70
CA SER A 208 -34.24 -6.53 16.61
C SER A 208 -33.26 -5.51 17.17
N ASP A 209 -33.67 -4.24 17.23
CA ASP A 209 -32.91 -3.13 17.82
C ASP A 209 -33.22 -2.87 19.30
N LYS A 210 -34.18 -3.62 19.89
CA LYS A 210 -34.65 -3.43 21.28
C LYS A 210 -33.54 -3.41 22.34
N LEU A 211 -32.43 -4.11 22.09
CA LEU A 211 -31.29 -4.16 23.01
C LEU A 211 -30.13 -3.24 22.61
N ASP A 212 -30.20 -2.55 21.46
CA ASP A 212 -29.08 -1.77 20.90
C ASP A 212 -28.54 -0.76 21.93
N ALA A 213 -29.43 -0.01 22.61
CA ALA A 213 -29.00 0.98 23.59
C ALA A 213 -28.16 0.39 24.75
N LYS A 214 -28.53 -0.81 25.22
CA LYS A 214 -27.80 -1.50 26.30
C LYS A 214 -26.54 -2.16 25.77
N LEU A 215 -26.63 -2.83 24.62
CA LEU A 215 -25.51 -3.50 23.96
C LEU A 215 -24.39 -2.51 23.64
N VAL A 216 -24.71 -1.43 22.91
CA VAL A 216 -23.75 -0.41 22.49
C VAL A 216 -23.04 0.20 23.70
N LYS A 217 -23.79 0.61 24.74
CA LYS A 217 -23.19 1.17 25.96
C LYS A 217 -22.30 0.15 26.68
N CYS A 218 -22.77 -1.09 26.81
CA CYS A 218 -21.98 -2.16 27.43
C CYS A 218 -20.69 -2.44 26.66
N THR A 219 -20.76 -2.47 25.32
CA THR A 219 -19.60 -2.71 24.46
C THR A 219 -18.60 -1.56 24.54
N VAL A 220 -19.04 -0.30 24.52
CA VAL A 220 -18.14 0.87 24.73
C VAL A 220 -17.45 0.81 26.09
N LEU A 221 -18.19 0.52 27.17
CA LEU A 221 -17.60 0.38 28.52
C LEU A 221 -16.59 -0.77 28.60
N ALA A 222 -16.89 -1.91 27.96
CA ALA A 222 -16.00 -3.06 27.92
C ALA A 222 -14.73 -2.80 27.11
N ASP A 223 -14.88 -2.20 25.93
CA ASP A 223 -13.81 -1.90 24.98
C ASP A 223 -12.89 -0.78 25.50
N ALA A 224 -13.46 0.29 26.05
CA ALA A 224 -12.70 1.35 26.70
C ALA A 224 -12.04 0.93 28.01
N THR A 225 -12.58 -0.12 28.64
CA THR A 225 -12.40 -0.55 30.03
C THR A 225 -12.85 0.52 31.06
N PRO A 226 -13.48 0.12 32.18
CA PRO A 226 -13.80 1.06 33.27
C PRO A 226 -12.59 1.89 33.74
N ARG A 227 -11.42 1.24 33.86
CA ARG A 227 -10.17 1.90 34.24
C ARG A 227 -9.73 2.93 33.20
N GLY A 228 -9.74 2.58 31.91
CA GLY A 228 -9.31 3.49 30.84
C GLY A 228 -10.18 4.75 30.74
N LEU A 229 -11.48 4.63 30.97
CA LEU A 229 -12.40 5.78 31.06
C LEU A 229 -12.10 6.65 32.28
N ALA A 230 -11.84 6.04 33.44
CA ALA A 230 -11.48 6.76 34.66
C ALA A 230 -10.14 7.50 34.53
N GLU A 231 -9.13 6.86 33.93
CA GLU A 231 -7.82 7.46 33.65
C GLU A 231 -7.92 8.69 32.73
N PHE A 232 -8.88 8.70 31.79
CA PHE A 232 -9.15 9.87 30.95
C PHE A 232 -9.93 10.95 31.72
N ALA A 233 -11.06 10.58 32.32
CA ALA A 233 -11.95 11.51 33.00
C ALA A 233 -11.28 12.24 34.17
N GLN A 234 -10.39 11.57 34.93
CA GLN A 234 -9.70 12.19 36.07
C GLN A 234 -8.74 13.34 35.70
N GLN A 235 -8.46 13.55 34.41
CA GLN A 235 -7.56 14.62 33.95
C GLN A 235 -8.17 16.01 34.19
N GLY A 236 -9.50 16.11 34.30
CA GLY A 236 -10.20 17.36 34.57
C GLY A 236 -11.70 17.26 34.33
N ARG A 237 -12.45 18.29 34.76
CA ARG A 237 -13.91 18.35 34.61
C ARG A 237 -14.37 18.32 33.15
N GLU A 238 -13.57 18.88 32.24
CA GLU A 238 -13.89 18.86 30.81
C GLU A 238 -13.80 17.43 30.26
N GLN A 239 -12.78 16.65 30.67
CA GLN A 239 -12.60 15.26 30.25
C GLN A 239 -13.69 14.35 30.83
N GLU A 240 -14.05 14.54 32.10
CA GLU A 240 -15.20 13.86 32.72
C GLU A 240 -16.50 14.14 31.96
N ALA A 241 -16.79 15.41 31.66
CA ALA A 241 -17.98 15.80 30.90
C ALA A 241 -18.02 15.21 29.48
N LEU A 242 -16.86 15.00 28.82
CA LEU A 242 -16.80 14.31 27.54
C LEU A 242 -17.21 12.83 27.64
N ILE A 243 -16.82 12.15 28.72
CA ILE A 243 -17.24 10.76 28.97
C ILE A 243 -18.73 10.70 29.31
N GLU A 244 -19.23 11.59 30.15
CA GLU A 244 -20.65 11.68 30.47
C GLU A 244 -21.49 11.92 29.21
N LYS A 245 -21.06 12.87 28.36
CA LYS A 245 -21.71 13.16 27.09
C LYS A 245 -21.72 11.93 26.17
N LEU A 246 -20.60 11.22 26.04
CA LEU A 246 -20.53 9.99 25.24
C LEU A 246 -21.49 8.92 25.77
N LEU A 247 -21.47 8.64 27.07
CA LEU A 247 -22.30 7.59 27.67
C LEU A 247 -23.79 7.96 27.69
N ALA A 248 -24.14 9.23 27.52
CA ALA A 248 -25.51 9.70 27.31
C ALA A 248 -25.96 9.63 25.83
N ASP A 249 -25.04 9.65 24.87
CA ASP A 249 -25.32 9.69 23.42
C ASP A 249 -25.27 8.29 22.79
N ILE A 250 -26.35 7.53 22.96
CA ILE A 250 -26.49 6.19 22.36
C ILE A 250 -26.31 6.21 20.83
N PRO A 251 -26.93 7.13 20.06
CA PRO A 251 -26.73 7.20 18.61
C PRO A 251 -25.26 7.37 18.21
N LEU A 252 -24.52 8.25 18.88
CA LEU A 252 -23.10 8.46 18.59
C LEU A 252 -22.28 7.20 18.90
N MET A 253 -22.47 6.58 20.07
CA MET A 253 -21.76 5.33 20.40
C MET A 253 -22.06 4.23 19.37
N LYS A 254 -23.31 4.15 18.88
CA LYS A 254 -23.70 3.19 17.84
C LYS A 254 -22.92 3.43 16.54
N GLN A 255 -22.83 4.68 16.08
CA GLN A 255 -22.02 5.04 14.89
C GLN A 255 -20.53 4.72 15.09
N MET A 256 -19.99 4.96 16.29
CA MET A 256 -18.59 4.63 16.60
C MET A 256 -18.33 3.13 16.51
N LEU A 257 -19.20 2.31 17.11
CA LEU A 257 -19.06 0.85 17.07
C LEU A 257 -19.30 0.24 15.69
N GLU A 258 -20.22 0.79 14.90
CA GLU A 258 -20.41 0.39 13.50
C GLU A 258 -19.13 0.57 12.66
N ALA A 259 -18.35 1.61 13.00
CA ALA A 259 -17.05 1.90 12.41
C ALA A 259 -15.88 1.13 13.06
N GLY A 260 -16.16 0.17 13.95
CA GLY A 260 -15.16 -0.65 14.63
C GLY A 260 -14.58 -0.04 15.91
N GLY A 261 -15.23 0.96 16.51
CA GLY A 261 -14.83 1.54 17.79
C GLY A 261 -13.66 2.53 17.71
N ALA A 262 -13.35 3.15 18.85
CA ALA A 262 -12.21 4.05 18.99
C ALA A 262 -10.91 3.25 19.09
N LYS A 263 -9.84 3.71 18.43
CA LYS A 263 -8.59 2.95 18.38
C LYS A 263 -8.06 2.63 19.78
N PHE A 264 -7.79 1.36 20.07
CA PHE A 264 -7.40 0.82 21.39
C PHE A 264 -8.36 1.24 22.53
N GLY A 265 -9.67 1.32 22.25
CA GLY A 265 -10.67 1.70 23.23
C GLY A 265 -10.53 3.14 23.75
N LYS A 266 -9.77 4.01 23.08
CA LYS A 266 -9.50 5.39 23.55
C LYS A 266 -10.64 6.36 23.25
N TYR A 267 -11.87 6.02 23.66
CA TYR A 267 -13.09 6.80 23.38
C TYR A 267 -13.06 8.23 23.93
N GLY A 268 -12.46 8.45 25.11
CA GLY A 268 -12.30 9.81 25.65
C GLY A 268 -11.50 10.73 24.72
N ARG A 269 -10.36 10.23 24.22
CA ARG A 269 -9.54 10.97 23.25
C ARG A 269 -10.25 11.14 21.90
N ALA A 270 -11.00 10.13 21.45
CA ALA A 270 -11.83 10.27 20.25
C ALA A 270 -12.88 11.39 20.41
N MET A 271 -13.57 11.45 21.55
CA MET A 271 -14.55 12.51 21.84
C MET A 271 -13.94 13.91 21.88
N GLU A 272 -12.75 14.04 22.44
CA GLU A 272 -11.98 15.29 22.45
C GLU A 272 -11.66 15.75 21.03
N ILE A 273 -11.14 14.85 20.19
CA ILE A 273 -10.82 15.14 18.78
C ILE A 273 -12.10 15.50 18.00
N TYR A 274 -13.17 14.71 18.16
CA TYR A 274 -14.43 14.94 17.46
C TYR A 274 -15.02 16.30 17.80
N THR A 275 -15.02 16.67 19.08
CA THR A 275 -15.49 17.98 19.55
C THR A 275 -14.62 19.11 19.01
N ALA A 276 -13.29 18.94 18.98
CA ALA A 276 -12.37 19.92 18.42
C ALA A 276 -12.59 20.14 16.91
N ILE A 277 -12.82 19.07 16.15
CA ILE A 277 -13.15 19.14 14.72
C ILE A 277 -14.46 19.90 14.50
N GLN A 278 -15.52 19.57 15.25
CA GLN A 278 -16.82 20.28 15.14
C GLN A 278 -16.73 21.76 15.53
N LYS A 279 -15.80 22.12 16.41
CA LYS A 279 -15.50 23.52 16.73
C LYS A 279 -14.76 24.22 15.59
N ALA A 280 -13.83 23.53 14.93
CA ALA A 280 -13.04 24.09 13.83
C ALA A 280 -13.84 24.22 12.52
N SER A 281 -14.78 23.32 12.24
CA SER A 281 -15.66 23.39 11.07
C SER A 281 -17.10 23.04 11.41
N PRO A 282 -18.07 23.95 11.18
CA PRO A 282 -19.48 23.63 11.35
C PRO A 282 -20.00 22.51 10.44
N LYS A 283 -19.36 22.27 9.29
CA LYS A 283 -19.75 21.22 8.34
C LYS A 283 -19.56 19.82 8.91
N ALA A 284 -18.64 19.66 9.87
CA ALA A 284 -18.35 18.40 10.56
C ALA A 284 -19.51 17.85 11.41
N ARG A 285 -20.68 18.52 11.44
CA ARG A 285 -21.85 18.10 12.20
C ARG A 285 -22.85 17.29 11.38
N GLU A 286 -22.75 17.30 10.06
CA GLU A 286 -23.71 16.60 9.19
C GLU A 286 -23.09 15.91 7.97
N GLY A 287 -23.85 14.97 7.40
CA GLY A 287 -23.53 14.32 6.12
C GLY A 287 -22.16 13.64 6.07
N MET A 288 -21.52 13.70 4.91
CA MET A 288 -20.19 13.10 4.70
C MET A 288 -19.10 13.72 5.58
N PHE A 289 -19.23 15.01 5.90
CA PHE A 289 -18.24 15.72 6.71
C PHE A 289 -18.30 15.26 8.17
N GLN A 290 -19.49 14.97 8.70
CA GLN A 290 -19.60 14.30 10.00
C GLN A 290 -19.00 12.90 9.99
N ARG A 291 -19.23 12.10 8.93
CA ARG A 291 -18.62 10.78 8.81
C ARG A 291 -17.09 10.85 8.78
N LEU A 292 -16.53 11.81 8.05
CA LEU A 292 -15.09 12.07 7.99
C LEU A 292 -14.53 12.53 9.35
N ALA A 293 -15.24 13.41 10.05
CA ALA A 293 -14.87 13.88 11.38
C ALA A 293 -14.85 12.72 12.38
N LEU A 294 -15.89 11.89 12.37
CA LEU A 294 -15.98 10.71 13.24
C LEU A 294 -14.85 9.73 12.94
N ALA A 295 -14.60 9.41 11.67
CA ALA A 295 -13.52 8.51 11.28
C ALA A 295 -12.14 9.03 11.70
N THR A 296 -11.90 10.33 11.51
CA THR A 296 -10.67 11.00 11.95
C THR A 296 -10.50 10.87 13.46
N SER A 297 -11.57 11.12 14.22
CA SER A 297 -11.54 11.04 15.68
C SER A 297 -11.27 9.63 16.21
N LEU A 298 -11.86 8.60 15.61
CA LEU A 298 -11.69 7.21 16.02
C LEU A 298 -10.28 6.71 15.71
N GLU A 299 -9.79 7.00 14.51
CA GLU A 299 -8.50 6.49 14.03
C GLU A 299 -7.30 7.22 14.67
N HIS A 300 -7.44 8.52 14.95
CA HIS A 300 -6.42 9.33 15.63
C HIS A 300 -6.57 9.35 17.16
N ALA A 301 -7.47 8.54 17.72
CA ALA A 301 -7.58 8.34 19.17
C ALA A 301 -6.25 7.84 19.77
N VAL A 302 -5.46 7.13 18.96
CA VAL A 302 -4.02 6.92 19.19
C VAL A 302 -3.23 7.76 18.18
N PRO A 303 -2.27 8.59 18.63
CA PRO A 303 -1.48 9.44 17.75
C PRO A 303 -0.78 8.68 16.63
N ILE A 304 -0.92 9.18 15.40
CA ILE A 304 -0.24 8.63 14.23
C ILE A 304 1.06 9.38 14.02
N ALA A 305 2.18 8.66 14.02
CA ALA A 305 3.50 9.26 13.79
C ALA A 305 3.54 9.93 12.41
N GLN A 306 4.05 11.16 12.38
CA GLN A 306 4.24 11.89 11.14
C GLN A 306 5.61 11.57 10.55
N ARG A 307 5.64 11.24 9.26
CA ARG A 307 6.87 10.95 8.53
C ARG A 307 7.43 12.20 7.86
N ASN A 308 8.29 12.90 8.58
CA ASN A 308 8.93 14.14 8.15
C ASN A 308 10.14 13.91 7.23
N ALA A 309 10.63 14.97 6.60
CA ALA A 309 11.90 14.92 5.88
C ALA A 309 13.08 14.83 6.88
N GLU A 310 14.19 14.22 6.49
CA GLU A 310 15.33 13.97 7.38
C GLU A 310 15.97 15.26 7.90
N ILE A 311 15.99 16.31 7.07
CA ILE A 311 16.53 17.62 7.48
C ILE A 311 15.66 18.34 8.53
N GLU A 312 14.40 17.92 8.71
CA GLU A 312 13.45 18.56 9.61
C GLU A 312 13.53 17.97 11.02
N THR A 313 14.66 18.21 11.70
CA THR A 313 14.95 17.63 13.02
C THR A 313 14.01 18.09 14.15
N ASN A 314 13.33 19.21 13.97
CA ASN A 314 12.38 19.79 14.93
C ASN A 314 10.91 19.73 14.45
N ALA A 315 10.59 18.85 13.49
CA ALA A 315 9.22 18.72 13.00
C ALA A 315 8.28 18.09 14.04
N VAL A 316 6.99 18.35 13.89
CA VAL A 316 5.95 17.73 14.73
C VAL A 316 6.00 16.21 14.62
N ALA A 317 5.95 15.53 15.76
CA ALA A 317 6.10 14.08 15.84
C ALA A 317 4.86 13.31 15.34
N PHE A 318 3.68 13.92 15.43
CA PHE A 318 2.40 13.28 15.13
C PHE A 318 1.54 14.14 14.20
N ILE A 319 0.68 13.47 13.43
CA ILE A 319 -0.35 14.13 12.63
C ILE A 319 -1.35 14.82 13.56
N ASP A 320 -1.67 16.09 13.27
CA ASP A 320 -2.74 16.82 13.94
C ASP A 320 -4.09 16.39 13.34
N PRO A 321 -5.01 15.80 14.14
CA PRO A 321 -6.26 15.28 13.61
C PRO A 321 -7.23 16.37 13.14
N VAL A 322 -7.20 17.57 13.72
CA VAL A 322 -8.06 18.68 13.28
C VAL A 322 -7.57 19.19 11.93
N LYS A 323 -6.26 19.38 11.77
CA LYS A 323 -5.67 19.77 10.47
C LYS A 323 -5.88 18.70 9.41
N ARG A 324 -5.76 17.41 9.77
CA ARG A 324 -6.04 16.28 8.87
C ARG A 324 -7.48 16.28 8.36
N TYR A 325 -8.44 16.54 9.24
CA TYR A 325 -9.84 16.70 8.83
C TYR A 325 -10.00 17.88 7.85
N LEU A 326 -9.50 19.06 8.22
CA LEU A 326 -9.61 20.28 7.41
C LEU A 326 -8.90 20.14 6.05
N HIS A 327 -7.81 19.38 6.00
CA HIS A 327 -7.09 19.06 4.76
C HIS A 327 -8.00 18.34 3.76
N TYR A 328 -8.70 17.30 4.19
CA TYR A 328 -9.61 16.56 3.33
C TYR A 328 -10.90 17.32 3.04
N GLU A 329 -11.44 18.06 4.01
CA GLU A 329 -12.60 18.94 3.79
C GLU A 329 -12.30 19.94 2.66
N LYS A 330 -11.17 20.65 2.74
CA LYS A 330 -10.74 21.59 1.72
C LYS A 330 -10.52 20.90 0.38
N ALA A 331 -9.78 19.79 0.36
CA ALA A 331 -9.50 19.05 -0.87
C ALA A 331 -10.79 18.58 -1.56
N PHE A 332 -11.80 18.14 -0.81
CA PHE A 332 -13.09 17.76 -1.38
C PHE A 332 -13.82 18.96 -2.00
N LEU A 333 -13.89 20.08 -1.27
CA LEU A 333 -14.56 21.30 -1.73
C LEU A 333 -13.89 21.90 -2.97
N ASP A 334 -12.58 21.74 -3.09
CA ASP A 334 -11.80 22.17 -4.25
C ASP A 334 -11.88 21.18 -5.45
N GLY A 335 -12.64 20.08 -5.32
CA GLY A 335 -12.77 19.06 -6.36
C GLY A 335 -11.49 18.23 -6.54
N GLU A 336 -10.65 18.14 -5.52
CA GLU A 336 -9.36 17.48 -5.59
C GLU A 336 -9.36 15.99 -5.18
N LEU A 337 -10.45 15.50 -4.60
CA LEU A 337 -10.57 14.10 -4.20
C LEU A 337 -11.31 13.28 -5.26
N ASP A 338 -11.16 11.96 -5.20
CA ASP A 338 -11.89 11.06 -6.09
C ASP A 338 -13.41 11.24 -5.93
N PRO A 339 -14.21 11.14 -7.01
CA PRO A 339 -15.66 11.25 -6.93
C PRO A 339 -16.32 10.29 -5.91
N ALA A 340 -15.74 9.12 -5.66
CA ALA A 340 -16.23 8.18 -4.66
C ALA A 340 -16.09 8.68 -3.21
N PHE A 341 -15.25 9.69 -2.96
CA PHE A 341 -14.93 10.15 -1.60
C PHE A 341 -16.15 10.52 -0.78
N LYS A 342 -17.20 11.09 -1.39
CA LYS A 342 -18.42 11.52 -0.70
C LYS A 342 -19.29 10.36 -0.16
N ASP A 343 -19.15 9.19 -0.76
CA ASP A 343 -20.04 8.04 -0.53
C ASP A 343 -19.49 7.10 0.54
N PHE A 344 -18.25 7.29 0.98
CA PHE A 344 -17.63 6.45 2.01
C PHE A 344 -18.32 6.55 3.38
N THR A 345 -18.37 5.40 4.03
CA THR A 345 -18.76 5.22 5.43
C THR A 345 -17.65 5.71 6.37
N VAL A 346 -17.98 5.81 7.66
CA VAL A 346 -17.00 6.12 8.70
C VAL A 346 -15.86 5.08 8.70
N TRP A 347 -16.19 3.80 8.49
CA TRP A 347 -15.22 2.71 8.46
C TRP A 347 -14.20 2.87 7.32
N GLU A 348 -14.65 3.20 6.10
CA GLU A 348 -13.77 3.44 4.96
C GLU A 348 -12.89 4.68 5.15
N TYR A 349 -13.45 5.77 5.67
CA TYR A 349 -12.67 6.98 5.94
C TYR A 349 -11.53 6.73 6.93
N ARG A 350 -11.64 5.79 7.87
CA ARG A 350 -10.53 5.43 8.79
C ARG A 350 -9.29 4.96 8.01
N MET A 351 -9.49 4.25 6.91
CA MET A 351 -8.43 3.77 6.01
C MET A 351 -7.91 4.83 5.03
N VAL A 352 -8.48 6.04 5.06
CA VAL A 352 -8.02 7.22 4.31
C VAL A 352 -7.22 8.14 5.23
N VAL A 353 -7.74 8.43 6.42
CA VAL A 353 -7.17 9.45 7.34
C VAL A 353 -5.91 9.00 8.07
N ASN A 354 -5.63 7.69 8.09
CA ASN A 354 -4.43 7.09 8.70
C ASN A 354 -3.16 7.13 7.84
N CYS A 355 -2.97 8.18 7.03
CA CYS A 355 -1.72 8.39 6.29
C CYS A 355 -0.65 9.02 7.20
N GLU A 356 0.57 8.46 7.20
CA GLU A 356 1.73 9.00 7.93
C GLU A 356 2.38 10.22 7.25
N ALA A 357 1.99 10.53 6.01
CA ALA A 357 2.49 11.70 5.30
C ALA A 357 1.97 13.00 5.95
N PRO A 358 2.78 14.06 6.07
CA PRO A 358 2.29 15.40 6.38
C PRO A 358 1.23 15.87 5.36
N ASP A 359 0.27 16.69 5.79
CA ASP A 359 -0.84 17.16 4.95
C ASP A 359 -0.37 17.89 3.68
N HIS A 360 0.69 18.70 3.79
CA HIS A 360 1.27 19.41 2.65
C HIS A 360 1.93 18.45 1.64
N ILE A 361 2.44 17.29 2.09
CA ILE A 361 2.97 16.24 1.21
C ILE A 361 1.83 15.50 0.49
N MET A 362 0.67 15.33 1.13
CA MET A 362 -0.52 14.78 0.45
C MET A 362 -1.08 15.74 -0.61
N ALA A 363 -1.13 17.04 -0.29
CA ALA A 363 -1.47 18.07 -1.28
C ALA A 363 -0.48 18.08 -2.45
N TRP A 364 0.82 17.99 -2.15
CA TRP A 364 1.87 17.80 -3.16
C TRP A 364 1.62 16.56 -4.01
N GLY A 365 1.27 15.41 -3.42
CA GLY A 365 1.01 14.17 -4.16
C GLY A 365 -0.09 14.34 -5.20
N ARG A 366 -1.20 15.00 -4.82
CA ARG A 366 -2.28 15.34 -5.75
C ARG A 366 -1.82 16.27 -6.87
N GLN A 367 -1.16 17.36 -6.52
CA GLN A 367 -0.72 18.36 -7.48
C GLN A 367 0.34 17.82 -8.43
N MET A 368 1.32 17.08 -7.91
CA MET A 368 2.35 16.40 -8.67
C MET A 368 1.73 15.47 -9.71
N LEU A 369 0.80 14.61 -9.30
CA LEU A 369 0.22 13.65 -10.24
C LEU A 369 -0.62 14.35 -11.32
N ARG A 370 -1.41 15.37 -10.96
CA ARG A 370 -2.17 16.20 -11.92
C ARG A 370 -1.27 16.89 -12.95
N ASN A 371 -0.11 17.37 -12.52
CA ASN A 371 0.84 18.06 -13.39
C ASN A 371 1.64 17.09 -14.25
N TYR A 372 2.10 15.98 -13.66
CA TYR A 372 3.06 15.08 -14.27
C TYR A 372 2.37 13.97 -15.08
N ARG A 373 1.36 13.29 -14.51
CA ARG A 373 0.64 12.15 -15.12
C ARG A 373 -0.88 12.27 -14.91
N PRO A 374 -1.53 13.28 -15.54
CA PRO A 374 -2.98 13.43 -15.45
C PRO A 374 -3.76 12.24 -16.01
N ASP A 375 -3.16 11.43 -16.89
CA ASP A 375 -3.70 10.14 -17.34
C ASP A 375 -3.99 9.19 -16.19
N HIS A 376 -3.14 9.16 -15.16
CA HIS A 376 -3.36 8.33 -13.97
C HIS A 376 -4.50 8.83 -13.09
N VAL A 377 -4.84 10.12 -13.19
CA VAL A 377 -5.97 10.73 -12.47
C VAL A 377 -7.28 10.49 -13.23
N TYR A 378 -7.28 10.65 -14.55
CA TYR A 378 -8.45 10.42 -15.41
C TYR A 378 -8.69 8.93 -15.75
N ASN A 379 -7.85 8.03 -15.24
CA ASN A 379 -7.91 6.61 -15.57
C ASN A 379 -9.30 6.02 -15.20
N PRO A 380 -10.07 5.50 -16.18
CA PRO A 380 -11.37 4.89 -15.89
C PRO A 380 -11.23 3.56 -15.12
N ASP A 381 -10.08 2.89 -15.22
CA ASP A 381 -9.80 1.68 -14.46
C ASP A 381 -9.44 2.03 -13.02
N TYR A 382 -10.42 1.91 -12.11
CA TYR A 382 -10.23 2.13 -10.68
C TYR A 382 -9.16 1.23 -10.04
N GLY A 383 -8.85 0.07 -10.62
CA GLY A 383 -7.77 -0.79 -10.13
C GLY A 383 -6.39 -0.15 -10.25
N TRP A 384 -6.24 0.76 -11.20
CA TRP A 384 -4.99 1.42 -11.55
C TRP A 384 -5.04 2.95 -11.46
N ARG A 385 -6.21 3.55 -11.23
CA ARG A 385 -6.35 4.98 -10.99
C ARG A 385 -5.45 5.41 -9.83
N TYR A 386 -4.66 6.45 -10.05
CA TYR A 386 -3.58 6.96 -9.20
C TYR A 386 -2.39 6.02 -9.03
N SER A 387 -2.63 4.75 -8.68
CA SER A 387 -1.61 3.75 -8.34
C SER A 387 -0.78 3.29 -9.55
N ALA A 388 -1.24 3.51 -10.78
CA ALA A 388 -0.46 3.25 -12.00
C ALA A 388 0.88 4.01 -12.02
N ALA A 389 0.98 5.14 -11.32
CA ALA A 389 2.24 5.86 -11.12
C ALA A 389 3.35 4.95 -10.53
N VAL A 390 3.00 3.92 -9.76
CA VAL A 390 3.96 2.96 -9.21
C VAL A 390 4.64 2.16 -10.31
N ARG A 391 3.87 1.64 -11.29
CA ARG A 391 4.42 0.78 -12.36
C ARG A 391 5.08 1.57 -13.48
N THR A 392 4.69 2.84 -13.67
CA THR A 392 5.23 3.69 -14.74
C THR A 392 6.40 4.57 -14.29
N ASP A 393 6.39 5.07 -13.05
CA ASP A 393 7.29 6.15 -12.62
C ASP A 393 8.13 5.83 -11.36
N VAL A 394 7.75 4.82 -10.57
CA VAL A 394 8.54 4.37 -9.41
C VAL A 394 9.40 3.17 -9.80
N ARG A 395 10.62 3.41 -10.28
CA ARG A 395 11.53 2.36 -10.76
C ARG A 395 11.74 1.23 -9.72
N TYR A 396 11.54 -0.02 -10.14
CA TYR A 396 11.96 -1.17 -9.34
C TYR A 396 13.50 -1.27 -9.28
N GLY A 397 14.04 -1.37 -8.07
CA GLY A 397 15.47 -1.51 -7.79
C GLY A 397 15.95 -0.57 -6.68
N SER A 398 16.97 -1.00 -5.92
CA SER A 398 17.51 -0.26 -4.75
C SER A 398 18.77 0.55 -5.05
N GLN A 399 19.34 0.44 -6.25
CA GLN A 399 20.62 1.05 -6.62
C GLN A 399 20.67 2.57 -6.51
N ASP A 400 19.51 3.24 -6.68
CA ASP A 400 19.41 4.70 -6.69
C ASP A 400 19.01 5.26 -5.32
N VAL A 401 18.66 4.43 -4.32
CA VAL A 401 18.21 4.86 -2.98
C VAL A 401 19.29 5.64 -2.22
N LYS A 402 20.57 5.36 -2.49
CA LYS A 402 21.72 6.11 -1.96
C LYS A 402 21.76 7.59 -2.41
N TYR A 403 20.93 7.98 -3.37
CA TYR A 403 20.79 9.35 -3.85
C TYR A 403 19.49 10.02 -3.34
N ASP A 404 18.87 9.45 -2.30
CA ASP A 404 17.78 10.13 -1.58
C ASP A 404 18.28 11.46 -1.01
N LEU A 405 17.47 12.50 -1.14
CA LEU A 405 17.80 13.85 -0.68
C LEU A 405 17.19 14.05 0.72
N PRO A 406 17.98 14.45 1.74
CA PRO A 406 17.46 14.69 3.09
C PRO A 406 16.42 15.81 3.17
N SER A 407 16.44 16.73 2.20
CA SER A 407 15.48 17.83 2.06
C SER A 407 14.14 17.42 1.46
N LEU A 408 14.06 16.25 0.82
CA LEU A 408 12.82 15.72 0.30
C LEU A 408 12.14 14.81 1.32
N ASN A 409 10.81 14.83 1.33
CA ASN A 409 10.06 13.85 2.09
C ASN A 409 10.28 12.44 1.51
N PHE A 410 10.14 11.40 2.37
CA PHE A 410 10.21 10.00 1.97
C PHE A 410 9.41 9.67 0.70
N PHE A 411 8.18 10.17 0.57
CA PHE A 411 7.33 9.87 -0.61
C PHE A 411 7.82 10.55 -1.90
N GLN A 412 8.43 11.74 -1.79
CA GLN A 412 9.08 12.43 -2.91
C GLN A 412 10.34 11.67 -3.37
N ASN A 413 11.13 11.20 -2.41
CA ASN A 413 12.30 10.38 -2.69
C ASN A 413 11.94 9.04 -3.36
N ILE A 414 10.79 8.43 -3.04
CA ILE A 414 10.37 7.17 -3.69
C ILE A 414 10.16 7.36 -5.20
N ILE A 415 9.42 8.37 -5.64
CA ILE A 415 9.20 8.56 -7.08
C ILE A 415 10.46 9.05 -7.81
N LYS A 416 11.36 9.76 -7.09
CA LYS A 416 12.67 10.17 -7.61
C LYS A 416 13.57 8.96 -7.90
N ASN A 417 13.83 8.15 -6.88
CA ASN A 417 14.89 7.14 -6.91
C ASN A 417 14.37 5.70 -7.02
N GLY A 418 13.06 5.49 -6.92
CA GLY A 418 12.46 4.16 -6.97
C GLY A 418 12.65 3.38 -5.66
N GLY A 419 12.66 2.06 -5.78
CA GLY A 419 12.86 1.15 -4.65
C GLY A 419 12.35 -0.26 -4.91
N VAL A 420 12.66 -1.15 -3.97
CA VAL A 420 12.10 -2.51 -3.94
C VAL A 420 10.69 -2.51 -3.33
N CYS A 421 10.14 -3.71 -3.12
CA CYS A 421 8.76 -3.99 -2.75
C CYS A 421 8.13 -3.03 -1.72
N GLY A 422 8.82 -2.74 -0.61
CA GLY A 422 8.31 -1.84 0.43
C GLY A 422 8.02 -0.42 -0.09
N ARG A 423 9.00 0.23 -0.75
CA ARG A 423 8.87 1.62 -1.23
C ARG A 423 7.73 1.77 -2.24
N ARG A 424 7.59 0.81 -3.15
CA ARG A 424 6.50 0.80 -4.16
C ARG A 424 5.12 0.70 -3.53
N ALA A 425 4.95 -0.22 -2.57
CA ALA A 425 3.69 -0.34 -1.82
C ALA A 425 3.38 0.94 -1.03
N PHE A 426 4.38 1.54 -0.36
CA PHE A 426 4.20 2.79 0.40
C PHE A 426 3.79 3.96 -0.50
N PHE A 427 4.42 4.13 -1.66
CA PHE A 427 4.03 5.20 -2.60
C PHE A 427 2.61 5.00 -3.12
N GLY A 428 2.25 3.76 -3.47
CA GLY A 428 0.89 3.45 -3.92
C GLY A 428 -0.17 3.75 -2.86
N ARG A 429 0.07 3.40 -1.59
CA ARG A 429 -0.83 3.77 -0.47
C ARG A 429 -0.91 5.28 -0.30
N PHE A 430 0.24 5.95 -0.33
CA PHE A 430 0.32 7.40 -0.20
C PHE A 430 -0.49 8.11 -1.28
N ILE A 431 -0.33 7.74 -2.55
CA ILE A 431 -1.00 8.44 -3.64
C ILE A 431 -2.50 8.17 -3.63
N LEU A 432 -2.94 6.94 -3.35
CA LEU A 432 -4.36 6.61 -3.20
C LEU A 432 -5.01 7.41 -2.07
N LYS A 433 -4.40 7.43 -0.88
CA LYS A 433 -4.90 8.24 0.26
C LYS A 433 -4.88 9.73 -0.04
N SER A 434 -3.89 10.23 -0.79
CA SER A 434 -3.82 11.65 -1.18
C SER A 434 -5.05 12.09 -1.99
N PHE A 435 -5.63 11.19 -2.79
CA PHE A 435 -6.88 11.39 -3.52
C PHE A 435 -8.13 10.88 -2.79
N GLY A 436 -7.99 10.48 -1.52
CA GLY A 436 -9.12 10.06 -0.68
C GLY A 436 -9.56 8.60 -0.85
N ILE A 437 -8.80 7.75 -1.54
CA ILE A 437 -9.15 6.33 -1.72
C ILE A 437 -8.70 5.49 -0.52
N PRO A 438 -9.59 4.68 0.09
CA PRO A 438 -9.25 3.80 1.20
C PRO A 438 -8.20 2.76 0.82
N THR A 439 -7.21 2.56 1.69
CA THR A 439 -6.22 1.49 1.55
C THR A 439 -6.05 0.76 2.88
N TRP A 440 -5.93 -0.57 2.83
CA TRP A 440 -5.62 -1.37 4.01
C TRP A 440 -4.14 -1.74 4.04
N GLY A 441 -3.61 -1.89 5.25
CA GLY A 441 -2.24 -2.36 5.40
C GLY A 441 -2.13 -3.81 4.93
N VAL A 442 -1.19 -4.11 4.05
CA VAL A 442 -0.91 -5.48 3.61
C VAL A 442 0.57 -5.81 3.70
N THR A 443 0.86 -7.02 4.17
CA THR A 443 2.15 -7.69 4.14
C THR A 443 1.99 -9.00 3.38
N GLN A 444 2.98 -9.34 2.55
CA GLN A 444 3.10 -10.63 1.86
C GLN A 444 4.54 -11.14 1.99
N HIS A 445 4.74 -12.45 1.90
CA HIS A 445 6.10 -13.01 1.90
C HIS A 445 6.83 -12.56 0.63
N ALA A 446 8.00 -11.94 0.78
CA ALA A 446 8.93 -11.54 -0.28
C ALA A 446 8.40 -10.57 -1.37
N HIS A 447 7.16 -10.07 -1.30
CA HIS A 447 6.56 -9.28 -2.38
C HIS A 447 5.99 -7.93 -1.93
N ALA A 448 5.91 -6.99 -2.89
CA ALA A 448 5.21 -5.73 -2.71
C ALA A 448 3.70 -6.00 -2.69
N ALA A 449 2.99 -5.46 -1.70
CA ALA A 449 1.55 -5.63 -1.64
C ALA A 449 0.80 -4.34 -1.32
N LEU A 450 -0.16 -4.04 -2.18
CA LEU A 450 -1.02 -2.86 -2.08
C LEU A 450 -2.47 -3.29 -2.24
N SER A 451 -3.25 -3.12 -1.17
CA SER A 451 -4.71 -3.22 -1.23
C SER A 451 -5.34 -1.85 -1.29
N HIS A 452 -6.47 -1.76 -1.96
CA HIS A 452 -7.33 -0.59 -1.91
C HIS A 452 -8.76 -0.91 -2.34
N TRP A 453 -9.64 0.03 -2.03
CA TRP A 453 -11.03 -0.01 -2.45
C TRP A 453 -11.18 0.38 -3.94
N THR A 454 -12.15 -0.22 -4.60
CA THR A 454 -12.68 0.18 -5.92
C THR A 454 -14.21 0.12 -5.88
N PRO A 455 -14.94 0.74 -6.83
CA PRO A 455 -16.39 0.61 -6.91
C PRO A 455 -16.91 -0.82 -7.10
N LYS A 456 -16.06 -1.77 -7.48
CA LYS A 456 -16.42 -3.20 -7.61
C LYS A 456 -16.13 -3.99 -6.34
N GLY A 457 -15.43 -3.40 -5.37
CA GLY A 457 -14.93 -4.07 -4.17
C GLY A 457 -13.43 -3.86 -3.96
N TRP A 458 -12.89 -4.48 -2.90
CA TRP A 458 -11.49 -4.40 -2.53
C TRP A 458 -10.60 -5.29 -3.39
N VAL A 459 -9.45 -4.78 -3.81
CA VAL A 459 -8.49 -5.50 -4.67
C VAL A 459 -7.07 -5.43 -4.12
N ILE A 460 -6.23 -6.36 -4.57
CA ILE A 460 -4.77 -6.30 -4.45
C ILE A 460 -4.20 -5.98 -5.83
N ASN A 461 -3.65 -4.79 -6.02
CA ASN A 461 -3.11 -4.36 -7.32
C ASN A 461 -1.61 -4.64 -7.50
N LEU A 462 -0.88 -4.88 -6.40
CA LEU A 462 0.49 -5.41 -6.39
C LEU A 462 0.51 -6.65 -5.50
N GLY A 463 1.00 -7.80 -5.99
CA GLY A 463 1.17 -9.02 -5.20
C GLY A 463 0.08 -10.10 -5.40
N ALA A 464 0.16 -11.19 -4.63
CA ALA A 464 -0.50 -12.48 -4.88
C ALA A 464 -1.96 -12.62 -4.35
N GLY A 465 -2.65 -11.51 -4.08
CA GLY A 465 -4.05 -11.53 -3.58
C GLY A 465 -4.22 -11.67 -2.06
N PHE A 466 -5.47 -11.58 -1.57
CA PHE A 466 -5.79 -11.52 -0.14
C PHE A 466 -5.47 -12.80 0.63
N HIS A 467 -5.59 -13.98 0.00
CA HIS A 467 -5.29 -15.28 0.64
C HIS A 467 -3.79 -15.46 1.00
N LYS A 468 -2.89 -14.63 0.46
CA LYS A 468 -1.46 -14.57 0.83
C LYS A 468 -1.11 -13.36 1.71
N SER A 469 -2.10 -12.56 2.06
CA SER A 469 -1.94 -11.25 2.70
C SER A 469 -2.21 -11.31 4.19
N TRP A 470 -1.55 -10.46 4.97
CA TRP A 470 -1.87 -10.23 6.38
C TRP A 470 -1.41 -8.85 6.85
N TRP A 471 -1.86 -8.44 8.03
CA TRP A 471 -1.43 -7.22 8.69
C TRP A 471 -1.39 -7.40 10.21
N ASP A 472 -0.19 -7.30 10.77
CA ASP A 472 0.05 -7.53 12.20
C ASP A 472 0.27 -6.22 12.98
N LYS A 473 -0.05 -5.05 12.39
CA LYS A 473 0.20 -3.72 12.99
C LYS A 473 -1.06 -2.99 13.49
N ASP A 474 -2.23 -3.58 13.32
CA ASP A 474 -3.48 -3.09 13.92
C ASP A 474 -3.66 -3.67 15.34
N GLU A 475 -4.75 -3.32 16.02
CA GLU A 475 -5.07 -3.78 17.39
C GLU A 475 -5.07 -5.30 17.52
N ALA A 476 -5.59 -5.98 16.50
CA ALA A 476 -5.53 -7.41 16.35
C ALA A 476 -4.85 -7.75 15.01
N PRO A 477 -3.82 -8.63 15.02
CA PRO A 477 -3.31 -9.25 13.81
C PRO A 477 -4.43 -9.83 12.96
N ARG A 478 -4.38 -9.58 11.66
CA ARG A 478 -5.48 -9.86 10.74
C ARG A 478 -5.00 -10.49 9.45
N SER A 479 -5.71 -11.50 8.96
CA SER A 479 -5.44 -12.11 7.65
C SER A 479 -6.14 -11.31 6.55
N GLY A 480 -5.62 -11.37 5.33
CA GLY A 480 -6.24 -10.71 4.18
C GLY A 480 -7.59 -11.31 3.82
N THR A 481 -7.78 -12.61 4.04
CA THR A 481 -9.07 -13.29 3.85
C THR A 481 -10.12 -12.76 4.81
N ASP A 482 -9.78 -12.62 6.10
CA ASP A 482 -10.70 -12.08 7.11
C ASP A 482 -11.02 -10.59 6.85
N PHE A 483 -10.03 -9.81 6.37
CA PHE A 483 -10.27 -8.44 5.90
C PHE A 483 -11.25 -8.40 4.73
N LEU A 484 -10.99 -9.17 3.67
CA LEU A 484 -11.85 -9.22 2.49
C LEU A 484 -13.28 -9.65 2.86
N LEU A 485 -13.41 -10.66 3.73
CA LEU A 485 -14.68 -11.18 4.20
C LEU A 485 -15.53 -10.10 4.88
N GLU A 486 -14.94 -9.31 5.78
CA GLU A 486 -15.65 -8.18 6.41
C GLU A 486 -16.08 -7.15 5.36
N THR A 487 -15.20 -6.82 4.41
CA THR A 487 -15.52 -5.82 3.38
C THR A 487 -16.73 -6.23 2.55
N GLN A 488 -16.80 -7.51 2.18
CA GLN A 488 -17.90 -8.07 1.40
C GLN A 488 -19.20 -8.13 2.21
N ALA A 489 -19.12 -8.47 3.51
CA ALA A 489 -20.30 -8.48 4.36
C ALA A 489 -20.85 -7.06 4.62
N ARG A 490 -19.99 -6.04 4.68
CA ARG A 490 -20.39 -4.63 4.88
C ARG A 490 -21.18 -4.05 3.70
N GLU A 491 -21.04 -4.60 2.50
CA GLU A 491 -21.90 -4.24 1.34
C GLU A 491 -23.39 -4.54 1.61
N HIS A 492 -23.68 -5.48 2.52
CA HIS A 492 -25.05 -5.80 2.97
C HIS A 492 -25.43 -4.99 4.22
N GLN A 493 -25.34 -3.66 4.15
CA GLN A 493 -25.43 -2.74 5.31
C GLN A 493 -26.56 -3.06 6.31
N GLN A 494 -27.77 -3.33 5.83
CA GLN A 494 -28.92 -3.63 6.70
C GLN A 494 -28.74 -4.94 7.47
N ASP A 495 -28.24 -5.99 6.81
CA ASP A 495 -28.02 -7.29 7.43
C ASP A 495 -26.72 -7.36 8.23
N TYR A 496 -25.75 -6.49 7.93
CA TYR A 496 -24.49 -6.41 8.66
C TYR A 496 -24.69 -6.03 10.14
N TRP A 497 -25.81 -5.39 10.48
CA TRP A 497 -26.20 -5.18 11.89
C TRP A 497 -26.34 -6.47 12.69
N LYS A 498 -26.70 -7.60 12.06
CA LYS A 498 -26.75 -8.91 12.72
C LYS A 498 -25.34 -9.37 13.13
N VAL A 499 -24.34 -9.10 12.29
CA VAL A 499 -22.92 -9.35 12.60
C VAL A 499 -22.51 -8.51 13.80
N LEU A 500 -22.73 -7.19 13.73
CA LEU A 500 -22.33 -6.26 14.78
C LEU A 500 -22.97 -6.61 16.13
N ARG A 501 -24.27 -6.90 16.17
CA ARG A 501 -24.95 -7.30 17.41
C ARG A 501 -24.37 -8.58 18.01
N ALA A 502 -24.07 -9.58 17.19
CA ALA A 502 -23.41 -10.80 17.67
C ALA A 502 -22.00 -10.51 18.22
N GLN A 503 -21.21 -9.64 17.56
CA GLN A 503 -19.90 -9.19 18.07
C GLN A 503 -20.03 -8.42 19.38
N TRP A 504 -21.01 -7.53 19.51
CA TRP A 504 -21.24 -6.74 20.72
C TRP A 504 -21.68 -7.60 21.89
N ILE A 505 -22.52 -8.62 21.66
CA ILE A 505 -22.88 -9.61 22.67
C ILE A 505 -21.64 -10.39 23.12
N SER A 506 -20.84 -10.87 22.17
CA SER A 506 -19.55 -11.52 22.47
C SER A 506 -18.67 -10.67 23.38
N HIS A 507 -18.46 -9.39 23.03
CA HIS A 507 -17.68 -8.45 23.84
C HIS A 507 -18.31 -8.21 25.21
N ALA A 508 -19.63 -8.03 25.29
CA ALA A 508 -20.34 -7.84 26.55
C ALA A 508 -20.17 -9.04 27.49
N LEU A 509 -20.23 -10.26 26.95
CA LEU A 509 -20.03 -11.49 27.72
C LEU A 509 -18.55 -11.76 28.05
N GLY A 510 -17.61 -11.02 27.46
CA GLY A 510 -16.17 -11.26 27.64
C GLY A 510 -15.70 -12.53 26.93
N GLU A 511 -16.38 -12.94 25.87
CA GLU A 511 -15.92 -14.03 25.01
C GLU A 511 -14.61 -13.67 24.31
N GLN A 512 -13.78 -14.67 24.06
CA GLN A 512 -12.62 -14.48 23.19
C GLN A 512 -13.11 -14.19 21.76
N ALA A 513 -12.57 -13.16 21.11
CA ALA A 513 -12.89 -12.85 19.72
C ALA A 513 -12.27 -13.89 18.77
N TYR A 514 -13.02 -14.27 17.74
CA TYR A 514 -12.54 -15.07 16.61
C TYR A 514 -11.39 -14.33 15.92
N ASN A 515 -10.33 -15.06 15.58
CA ASN A 515 -9.20 -14.50 14.85
C ASN A 515 -8.53 -15.59 13.98
N ASP A 516 -8.78 -15.53 12.68
CA ASP A 516 -8.20 -16.43 11.68
C ASP A 516 -6.66 -16.41 11.70
N ARG A 517 -6.06 -15.23 11.71
CA ARG A 517 -4.60 -15.04 11.67
C ARG A 517 -3.86 -15.69 12.85
N LYS A 518 -4.48 -15.71 14.03
CA LYS A 518 -3.95 -16.33 15.25
C LYS A 518 -4.46 -17.75 15.50
N GLY A 519 -5.33 -18.28 14.64
CA GLY A 519 -5.98 -19.59 14.85
C GLY A 519 -6.91 -19.62 16.07
N ILE A 520 -7.49 -18.49 16.45
CA ILE A 520 -8.40 -18.39 17.59
C ILE A 520 -9.83 -18.66 17.12
N ALA A 521 -10.43 -19.71 17.68
CA ALA A 521 -11.78 -20.17 17.39
C ALA A 521 -12.89 -19.21 17.85
N GLY A 522 -12.61 -18.37 18.84
CA GLY A 522 -13.56 -17.46 19.48
C GLY A 522 -14.60 -18.16 20.38
N GLY A 523 -15.34 -17.36 21.14
CA GLY A 523 -16.53 -17.79 21.87
C GLY A 523 -17.74 -18.01 20.96
N PHE A 524 -18.87 -18.41 21.53
CA PHE A 524 -20.06 -18.79 20.77
C PHE A 524 -20.61 -17.63 19.93
N TRP A 525 -20.84 -16.47 20.54
CA TRP A 525 -21.35 -15.30 19.84
C TRP A 525 -20.34 -14.73 18.86
N SER A 526 -19.05 -14.75 19.22
CA SER A 526 -18.00 -14.34 18.28
C SER A 526 -17.98 -15.23 17.03
N LEU A 527 -18.21 -16.52 17.21
CA LEU A 527 -18.26 -17.48 16.11
C LEU A 527 -19.53 -17.31 15.27
N MET A 528 -20.68 -17.03 15.89
CA MET A 528 -21.92 -16.72 15.16
C MET A 528 -21.77 -15.45 14.33
N ALA A 529 -21.09 -14.42 14.85
CA ALA A 529 -20.75 -13.24 14.07
C ALA A 529 -19.89 -13.58 12.85
N HIS A 530 -18.86 -14.42 13.02
CA HIS A 530 -18.03 -14.88 11.92
C HIS A 530 -18.84 -15.62 10.84
N TYR A 531 -19.66 -16.61 11.21
CA TYR A 531 -20.49 -17.31 10.22
C TYR A 531 -21.52 -16.40 9.55
N GLN A 532 -22.13 -15.47 10.30
CA GLN A 532 -23.04 -14.49 9.69
C GLN A 532 -22.29 -13.65 8.65
N THR A 533 -21.04 -13.27 8.92
CA THR A 533 -20.17 -12.57 7.97
C THR A 533 -19.91 -13.42 6.72
N VAL A 534 -19.58 -14.71 6.90
CA VAL A 534 -19.42 -15.70 5.80
C VAL A 534 -20.69 -15.82 4.96
N VAL A 535 -21.86 -15.89 5.59
CA VAL A 535 -23.15 -16.00 4.90
C VAL A 535 -23.42 -14.76 4.05
N LEU A 536 -23.20 -13.56 4.57
CA LEU A 536 -23.40 -12.31 3.82
C LEU A 536 -22.43 -12.23 2.63
N ALA A 537 -21.14 -12.49 2.87
CA ALA A 537 -20.12 -12.43 1.83
C ALA A 537 -20.26 -13.51 0.75
N SER A 538 -21.06 -14.56 0.96
CA SER A 538 -21.20 -15.69 0.02
C SER A 538 -21.74 -15.32 -1.36
N THR A 539 -22.36 -14.13 -1.50
CA THR A 539 -22.87 -13.61 -2.78
C THR A 539 -21.89 -12.67 -3.48
N ALA A 540 -20.75 -12.35 -2.84
CA ALA A 540 -19.77 -11.44 -3.39
C ALA A 540 -19.04 -12.04 -4.60
N VAL A 541 -18.78 -11.20 -5.60
CA VAL A 541 -17.97 -11.57 -6.75
C VAL A 541 -16.50 -11.59 -6.35
N GLU A 542 -15.80 -12.68 -6.64
CA GLU A 542 -14.36 -12.77 -6.40
C GLU A 542 -13.60 -11.85 -7.35
N LEU A 543 -12.81 -10.94 -6.79
CA LEU A 543 -11.88 -10.11 -7.54
C LEU A 543 -10.47 -10.66 -7.39
N GLY A 544 -9.88 -11.08 -8.52
CA GLY A 544 -8.48 -11.50 -8.57
C GLY A 544 -7.49 -10.34 -8.36
N PRO A 545 -6.21 -10.63 -8.07
CA PRO A 545 -5.19 -9.60 -8.06
C PRO A 545 -5.01 -9.00 -9.46
N LEU A 546 -4.78 -7.69 -9.53
CA LEU A 546 -4.80 -6.94 -10.81
C LEU A 546 -3.42 -6.77 -11.47
N GLY A 547 -2.34 -6.94 -10.71
CA GLY A 547 -0.99 -6.58 -11.16
C GLY A 547 0.11 -7.36 -10.46
N GLN A 548 -0.12 -8.66 -10.25
CA GLN A 548 0.84 -9.54 -9.59
C GLN A 548 2.21 -9.50 -10.28
N GLU A 549 2.23 -9.41 -11.60
CA GLU A 549 3.42 -9.29 -12.45
C GLU A 549 4.18 -7.96 -12.26
N PHE A 550 3.51 -6.91 -11.77
CA PHE A 550 4.12 -5.58 -11.58
C PHE A 550 4.63 -5.34 -10.16
N ALA A 551 4.56 -6.35 -9.28
CA ALA A 551 5.14 -6.27 -7.94
C ALA A 551 6.67 -6.03 -8.00
N GLU A 552 7.34 -6.65 -8.98
CA GLU A 552 8.80 -6.62 -9.16
C GLU A 552 9.23 -6.16 -10.57
N ALA A 553 8.28 -5.66 -11.36
CA ALA A 553 8.52 -5.20 -12.71
C ALA A 553 8.05 -3.76 -12.92
N ASN A 554 8.71 -3.07 -13.85
CA ASN A 554 8.21 -1.82 -14.40
C ASN A 554 7.37 -2.14 -15.64
N GLU A 555 6.44 -1.26 -15.98
CA GLU A 555 5.77 -1.35 -17.26
C GLU A 555 6.79 -1.15 -18.40
N PRO A 556 6.76 -1.97 -19.47
CA PRO A 556 7.62 -1.76 -20.62
C PRO A 556 7.39 -0.39 -21.24
N LYS A 557 8.46 0.33 -21.59
CA LYS A 557 8.39 1.65 -22.24
C LYS A 557 7.53 1.63 -23.52
N GLU A 558 7.48 0.50 -24.23
CA GLU A 558 6.70 0.27 -25.45
C GLU A 558 5.19 0.40 -25.28
N LYS A 559 4.65 0.31 -24.05
CA LYS A 559 3.22 0.46 -23.78
C LYS A 559 2.75 1.91 -23.63
N LEU A 560 3.68 2.88 -23.56
CA LEU A 560 3.37 4.31 -23.71
C LEU A 560 3.16 4.63 -25.19
N LYS A 561 2.10 4.08 -25.80
CA LYS A 561 1.65 4.49 -27.13
C LYS A 561 0.62 5.60 -26.98
N ALA A 562 0.65 6.56 -27.90
CA ALA A 562 -0.27 7.66 -27.93
C ALA A 562 -1.72 7.14 -27.96
N ASP A 563 -2.47 7.34 -26.89
CA ASP A 563 -3.92 7.40 -27.00
C ASP A 563 -4.23 8.51 -27.99
N GLN A 564 -4.98 8.19 -29.05
CA GLN A 564 -5.32 9.14 -30.11
C GLN A 564 -6.36 10.14 -29.58
N ILE A 565 -5.93 11.06 -28.72
CA ILE A 565 -6.75 12.21 -28.35
C ILE A 565 -6.85 13.10 -29.59
N LYS A 566 -8.09 13.29 -30.07
CA LYS A 566 -8.37 14.24 -31.15
C LYS A 566 -8.08 15.66 -30.66
N LEU A 567 -7.03 16.27 -31.21
CA LEU A 567 -6.65 17.65 -30.92
C LEU A 567 -7.57 18.62 -31.68
N SER A 568 -8.00 19.69 -31.03
CA SER A 568 -8.66 20.81 -31.69
C SER A 568 -7.64 21.78 -32.27
N GLU A 569 -8.07 22.67 -33.17
CA GLU A 569 -7.22 23.74 -33.69
C GLU A 569 -6.68 24.64 -32.56
N ALA A 570 -7.49 24.89 -31.52
CA ALA A 570 -7.10 25.69 -30.37
C ALA A 570 -5.97 25.04 -29.55
N ASP A 571 -5.90 23.70 -29.52
CA ASP A 571 -4.88 22.97 -28.75
C ASP A 571 -3.47 23.07 -29.36
N VAL A 572 -3.39 23.33 -30.67
CA VAL A 572 -2.13 23.34 -31.43
C VAL A 572 -1.72 24.71 -31.93
N LYS A 573 -2.59 25.72 -31.82
CA LYS A 573 -2.34 27.07 -32.35
C LYS A 573 -1.34 27.85 -31.47
N PRO A 574 -0.21 28.33 -32.02
CA PRO A 574 0.67 29.26 -31.30
C PRO A 574 -0.03 30.58 -30.99
N ILE A 575 0.29 31.17 -29.85
CA ILE A 575 -0.26 32.45 -29.39
C ILE A 575 0.85 33.49 -29.37
N ILE A 576 0.61 34.65 -29.99
CA ILE A 576 1.55 35.77 -30.00
C ILE A 576 1.16 36.77 -28.91
N GLY A 577 2.08 37.05 -28.00
CA GLY A 577 1.94 38.04 -26.94
C GLY A 577 2.22 39.47 -27.40
N GLN A 578 1.77 40.46 -26.62
CA GLN A 578 1.93 41.89 -26.94
C GLN A 578 3.40 42.33 -27.01
N ASN A 579 4.30 41.65 -26.30
CA ASN A 579 5.75 41.89 -26.31
C ASN A 579 6.49 41.14 -27.45
N GLY A 580 5.75 40.57 -28.40
CA GLY A 580 6.32 39.76 -29.48
C GLY A 580 6.77 38.36 -29.04
N SER A 581 6.46 37.94 -27.80
CA SER A 581 6.68 36.55 -27.41
C SER A 581 5.73 35.61 -28.13
N ILE A 582 6.16 34.37 -28.38
CA ILE A 582 5.35 33.35 -29.04
C ILE A 582 5.28 32.14 -28.13
N THR A 583 4.07 31.80 -27.68
CA THR A 583 3.79 30.59 -26.90
C THR A 583 3.32 29.48 -27.83
N ILE A 584 4.07 28.39 -27.90
CA ILE A 584 3.82 27.23 -28.74
C ILE A 584 3.36 26.08 -27.83
N PRO A 585 2.12 25.57 -27.98
CA PRO A 585 1.69 24.39 -27.24
C PRO A 585 2.60 23.19 -27.51
N ALA A 586 2.95 22.41 -26.48
CA ALA A 586 3.84 21.26 -26.66
C ALA A 586 3.26 20.18 -27.58
N VAL A 587 1.94 20.14 -27.73
CA VAL A 587 1.23 19.21 -28.61
C VAL A 587 1.14 19.69 -30.06
N ALA A 588 1.60 20.91 -30.37
CA ALA A 588 1.67 21.45 -31.73
C ALA A 588 2.82 20.84 -32.57
N CYS A 589 3.34 19.70 -32.14
CA CYS A 589 4.53 19.09 -32.70
C CYS A 589 4.22 18.32 -34.00
N GLY A 590 5.08 18.48 -34.99
CA GLY A 590 5.11 17.72 -36.23
C GLY A 590 6.09 16.56 -36.14
N LYS A 591 5.74 15.46 -36.81
CA LYS A 591 6.58 14.24 -36.93
C LYS A 591 7.13 13.71 -35.59
N PRO A 592 6.33 13.60 -34.52
CA PRO A 592 6.83 13.07 -33.25
C PRO A 592 7.26 11.59 -33.41
N SER A 593 8.37 11.22 -32.77
CA SER A 593 8.86 9.85 -32.67
C SER A 593 9.42 9.56 -31.27
N GLY A 594 9.68 8.28 -30.97
CA GLY A 594 10.01 7.82 -29.61
C GLY A 594 8.77 7.64 -28.72
N HIS A 595 8.97 7.52 -27.41
CA HIS A 595 7.89 7.26 -26.45
C HIS A 595 7.30 8.56 -25.90
N PHE A 596 6.01 8.78 -26.14
CA PHE A 596 5.27 9.93 -25.64
C PHE A 596 3.77 9.65 -25.52
N ALA A 597 3.09 10.48 -24.74
CA ALA A 597 1.65 10.54 -24.63
C ALA A 597 1.18 12.00 -24.70
N VAL A 598 0.07 12.22 -25.40
CA VAL A 598 -0.66 13.49 -25.43
C VAL A 598 -1.76 13.42 -24.38
N LEU A 599 -1.78 14.35 -23.44
CA LEU A 599 -2.61 14.28 -22.24
C LEU A 599 -3.41 15.56 -22.05
N LYS A 600 -4.63 15.45 -21.51
CA LYS A 600 -5.38 16.62 -21.00
C LYS A 600 -4.67 17.19 -19.78
N SER A 601 -4.54 18.51 -19.72
CA SER A 601 -3.83 19.20 -18.64
C SER A 601 -4.81 19.83 -17.65
N PHE A 602 -4.54 19.71 -16.34
CA PHE A 602 -5.38 20.31 -15.28
C PHE A 602 -5.43 21.85 -15.33
N PRO A 603 -4.32 22.58 -15.60
CA PRO A 603 -4.37 24.01 -15.85
C PRO A 603 -5.12 24.43 -17.14
N GLY A 604 -5.64 23.48 -17.93
CA GLY A 604 -6.35 23.73 -19.18
C GLY A 604 -5.54 23.34 -20.43
N GLY A 605 -6.26 23.02 -21.51
CA GLY A 605 -5.70 22.56 -22.78
C GLY A 605 -4.97 21.22 -22.63
N MET A 606 -3.93 21.02 -23.45
CA MET A 606 -3.18 19.78 -23.54
C MET A 606 -1.74 19.90 -23.01
N GLN A 607 -1.11 18.78 -22.71
CA GLN A 607 0.30 18.64 -22.39
C GLN A 607 0.87 17.37 -23.05
N LEU A 608 2.19 17.34 -23.22
CA LEU A 608 2.92 16.17 -23.67
C LEU A 608 3.61 15.51 -22.46
N HIS A 609 3.60 14.19 -22.36
CA HIS A 609 4.50 13.45 -21.48
C HIS A 609 5.43 12.59 -22.34
N CYS A 610 6.74 12.81 -22.26
CA CYS A 610 7.72 12.13 -23.12
C CYS A 610 8.84 11.48 -22.30
N ALA A 611 9.42 10.40 -22.84
CA ALA A 611 10.58 9.72 -22.25
C ALA A 611 11.85 9.89 -23.12
N GLY A 612 13.00 9.47 -22.61
CA GLY A 612 14.27 9.46 -23.35
C GLY A 612 14.13 8.83 -24.74
N GLY A 613 14.68 9.50 -25.74
CA GLY A 613 14.56 9.14 -27.16
C GLY A 613 13.43 9.87 -27.89
N PHE A 614 12.56 10.61 -27.20
CA PHE A 614 11.52 11.41 -27.86
C PHE A 614 12.13 12.50 -28.74
N ASN A 615 11.60 12.64 -29.96
CA ASN A 615 12.02 13.64 -30.94
C ASN A 615 10.80 14.22 -31.66
N ALA A 616 10.78 15.54 -31.88
CA ALA A 616 9.75 16.18 -32.70
C ALA A 616 10.23 17.49 -33.34
N GLU A 617 9.48 17.97 -34.34
CA GLU A 617 9.68 19.24 -35.03
C GLU A 617 8.57 20.24 -34.68
N TYR A 618 8.90 21.49 -34.41
CA TYR A 618 7.94 22.57 -34.21
C TYR A 618 8.10 23.59 -35.32
N THR A 619 7.04 23.82 -36.09
CA THR A 619 7.01 24.89 -37.09
C THR A 619 6.49 26.16 -36.43
N VAL A 620 7.26 27.24 -36.50
CA VAL A 620 6.89 28.54 -35.94
C VAL A 620 7.16 29.65 -36.95
N GLU A 621 6.23 30.59 -37.06
CA GLU A 621 6.44 31.82 -37.82
C GLU A 621 6.85 32.94 -36.86
N VAL A 622 7.97 33.60 -37.15
CA VAL A 622 8.45 34.74 -36.35
C VAL A 622 8.45 36.02 -37.19
N PRO A 623 8.05 37.17 -36.62
CA PRO A 623 7.81 38.39 -37.40
C PRO A 623 9.10 39.12 -37.83
N ARG A 624 10.23 38.83 -37.18
CA ARG A 624 11.53 39.44 -37.45
C ARG A 624 12.64 38.42 -37.28
N ALA A 625 13.64 38.47 -38.17
CA ALA A 625 14.86 37.71 -37.98
C ALA A 625 15.63 38.23 -36.76
N GLY A 626 16.27 37.34 -36.01
CA GLY A 626 17.03 37.72 -34.82
C GLY A 626 17.27 36.56 -33.86
N LYS A 627 17.82 36.89 -32.70
CA LYS A 627 17.98 35.93 -31.59
C LYS A 627 16.70 35.88 -30.78
N TYR A 628 16.26 34.67 -30.43
CA TYR A 628 15.13 34.42 -29.56
C TYR A 628 15.56 33.51 -28.41
N ALA A 629 15.13 33.85 -27.20
CA ALA A 629 15.26 32.99 -26.03
C ALA A 629 14.09 32.00 -26.02
N LEU A 630 14.38 30.72 -26.17
CA LEU A 630 13.42 29.63 -26.03
C LEU A 630 13.45 29.08 -24.59
N MET A 631 12.29 29.00 -23.96
CA MET A 631 12.08 28.32 -22.67
C MET A 631 10.99 27.28 -22.83
N ALA A 632 11.08 26.17 -22.09
CA ALA A 632 10.05 25.15 -22.01
C ALA A 632 9.44 25.12 -20.60
N ARG A 633 8.10 25.08 -20.53
CA ARG A 633 7.38 24.87 -19.27
C ARG A 633 7.23 23.38 -19.00
N VAL A 634 7.91 22.88 -17.97
CA VAL A 634 8.10 21.45 -17.72
C VAL A 634 7.74 21.02 -16.31
N VAL A 635 7.48 19.72 -16.15
CA VAL A 635 7.36 19.01 -14.86
C VAL A 635 8.23 17.77 -14.91
N THR A 636 9.01 17.56 -13.85
CA THR A 636 9.82 16.37 -13.64
C THR A 636 9.67 15.86 -12.20
N VAL A 637 9.71 14.54 -12.03
CA VAL A 637 9.72 13.89 -10.71
C VAL A 637 11.04 13.16 -10.44
N GLN A 638 11.93 13.13 -11.42
CA GLN A 638 13.32 12.70 -11.32
C GLN A 638 14.25 13.77 -11.92
N ASP A 639 15.54 13.65 -11.66
CA ASP A 639 16.62 14.51 -12.16
C ASP A 639 17.43 13.88 -13.30
N GLY A 640 18.29 14.69 -13.94
CA GLY A 640 19.25 14.25 -14.94
C GLY A 640 18.78 14.27 -16.40
N GLN A 641 17.53 14.68 -16.67
CA GLN A 641 16.99 14.81 -18.03
C GLN A 641 17.64 15.97 -18.77
N LYS A 642 17.80 15.80 -20.09
CA LYS A 642 18.45 16.79 -20.96
C LYS A 642 17.70 16.95 -22.28
N PHE A 643 17.52 18.19 -22.70
CA PHE A 643 16.99 18.50 -24.02
C PHE A 643 18.11 18.80 -25.00
N LEU A 644 17.92 18.39 -26.25
CA LEU A 644 18.73 18.78 -27.40
C LEU A 644 17.85 19.60 -28.34
N ILE A 645 18.27 20.82 -28.64
CA ILE A 645 17.46 21.80 -29.38
C ILE A 645 18.26 22.35 -30.55
N ALA A 646 17.70 22.31 -31.76
CA ALA A 646 18.30 22.89 -32.96
C ALA A 646 17.25 23.67 -33.76
N ALA A 647 17.62 24.83 -34.29
CA ALA A 647 16.77 25.60 -35.20
C ALA A 647 17.26 25.46 -36.65
N ASN A 648 16.31 25.33 -37.58
CA ASN A 648 16.53 25.27 -39.02
C ASN A 648 17.63 24.26 -39.40
N ASP A 649 18.60 24.67 -40.23
CA ASP A 649 19.66 23.80 -40.72
C ASP A 649 20.85 23.67 -39.76
N SER A 650 20.72 24.11 -38.50
CA SER A 650 21.77 23.91 -37.49
C SER A 650 22.03 22.42 -37.30
N LYS A 651 23.27 22.01 -37.57
CA LYS A 651 23.76 20.64 -37.39
C LYS A 651 24.20 20.35 -35.96
N THR A 652 24.36 21.38 -35.13
CA THR A 652 24.82 21.27 -33.75
C THR A 652 23.69 21.65 -32.80
N PRO A 653 23.00 20.67 -32.19
CA PRO A 653 21.98 20.98 -31.19
C PRO A 653 22.62 21.53 -29.92
N VAL A 654 21.92 22.46 -29.27
CA VAL A 654 22.27 22.95 -27.93
C VAL A 654 21.71 21.98 -26.90
N GLU A 655 22.58 21.46 -26.03
CA GLU A 655 22.18 20.63 -24.90
C GLU A 655 21.86 21.52 -23.68
N ILE A 656 20.66 21.37 -23.11
CA ILE A 656 20.27 22.05 -21.87
C ILE A 656 19.76 21.05 -20.83
N ALA A 657 20.06 21.32 -19.56
CA ALA A 657 19.52 20.56 -18.44
C ALA A 657 18.05 20.90 -18.22
N VAL A 658 17.22 19.88 -18.00
CA VAL A 658 15.84 20.05 -17.56
C VAL A 658 15.84 20.22 -16.04
N PRO A 659 15.15 21.23 -15.48
CA PRO A 659 15.10 21.41 -14.03
C PRO A 659 14.43 20.21 -13.35
N TYR A 660 14.92 19.87 -12.16
CA TYR A 660 14.22 18.95 -11.26
C TYR A 660 13.14 19.71 -10.50
N THR A 661 11.88 19.57 -10.93
CA THR A 661 10.79 20.44 -10.48
C THR A 661 9.98 19.88 -9.32
N VAL A 662 10.27 18.65 -8.91
CA VAL A 662 9.55 17.91 -7.86
C VAL A 662 8.03 17.93 -8.11
N GLY A 663 7.58 17.77 -9.35
CA GLY A 663 6.15 17.70 -9.69
C GLY A 663 5.44 19.04 -9.92
N PHE A 664 6.14 20.17 -9.84
CA PHE A 664 5.57 21.49 -10.15
C PHE A 664 5.93 21.96 -11.56
N TRP A 665 5.07 22.80 -12.14
CA TRP A 665 5.42 23.46 -13.41
C TRP A 665 6.53 24.48 -13.18
N GLN A 666 7.63 24.36 -13.89
CA GLN A 666 8.73 25.33 -13.89
C GLN A 666 9.22 25.57 -15.31
N GLN A 667 9.86 26.71 -15.54
CA GLN A 667 10.50 27.01 -16.81
C GLN A 667 11.94 26.46 -16.83
N THR A 668 12.39 25.99 -17.99
CA THR A 668 13.82 25.71 -18.21
C THR A 668 14.62 27.01 -18.24
N GLN A 669 15.95 26.89 -18.12
CA GLN A 669 16.84 27.99 -18.50
C GLN A 669 16.64 28.34 -19.99
N PRO A 670 16.74 29.63 -20.36
CA PRO A 670 16.55 30.05 -21.74
C PRO A 670 17.71 29.57 -22.62
N VAL A 671 17.38 29.09 -23.83
CA VAL A 671 18.36 28.82 -24.89
C VAL A 671 18.20 29.83 -26.02
N GLN A 672 19.30 30.45 -26.45
CA GLN A 672 19.27 31.38 -27.57
C GLN A 672 19.26 30.62 -28.90
N LEU A 673 18.28 30.92 -29.74
CA LEU A 673 18.14 30.40 -31.10
C LEU A 673 18.18 31.57 -32.09
N SER A 674 18.92 31.41 -33.18
CA SER A 674 18.87 32.34 -34.31
C SER A 674 17.76 31.93 -35.27
N LEU A 675 16.75 32.79 -35.42
CA LEU A 675 15.57 32.53 -36.27
C LEU A 675 15.54 33.54 -37.43
N VAL A 676 15.06 33.09 -38.59
CA VAL A 676 14.85 33.93 -39.78
C VAL A 676 13.45 34.53 -39.77
N ASN A 677 13.21 35.63 -40.49
CA ASN A 677 11.86 36.15 -40.66
C ASN A 677 10.98 35.10 -41.38
N GLY A 678 9.75 34.90 -40.89
CA GLY A 678 8.81 33.93 -41.42
C GLY A 678 8.99 32.55 -40.79
N LYS A 679 8.85 31.50 -41.61
CA LYS A 679 8.78 30.11 -41.15
C LYS A 679 10.13 29.58 -40.69
N ASN A 680 10.16 29.01 -39.49
CA ASN A 680 11.30 28.31 -38.90
C ASN A 680 10.88 26.91 -38.43
N VAL A 681 11.84 25.98 -38.37
CA VAL A 681 11.65 24.64 -37.81
C VAL A 681 12.57 24.44 -36.63
N ILE A 682 12.00 24.16 -35.46
CA ILE A 682 12.75 23.85 -34.24
C ILE A 682 12.69 22.34 -34.01
N ARG A 683 13.84 21.66 -34.08
CA ARG A 683 13.97 20.25 -33.71
C ARG A 683 14.22 20.16 -32.20
N PHE A 684 13.41 19.35 -31.53
CA PHE A 684 13.47 19.16 -30.09
C PHE A 684 13.61 17.67 -29.79
N THR A 685 14.56 17.31 -28.92
CA THR A 685 14.78 15.92 -28.49
C THR A 685 14.95 15.85 -26.98
N LEU A 686 14.33 14.85 -26.35
CA LEU A 686 14.67 14.41 -25.00
C LEU A 686 15.75 13.33 -25.10
N LYS A 687 16.96 13.61 -24.63
CA LYS A 687 18.14 12.75 -24.83
C LYS A 687 17.89 11.31 -24.39
N GLU A 688 18.38 10.35 -25.17
CA GLU A 688 18.30 8.92 -24.84
C GLU A 688 18.81 8.64 -23.42
N GLY A 689 18.16 7.71 -22.70
CA GLY A 689 18.43 7.44 -21.28
C GLY A 689 17.81 8.44 -20.29
N SER A 690 17.26 9.57 -20.74
CA SER A 690 16.50 10.47 -19.86
C SER A 690 15.22 9.82 -19.34
N ARG A 691 14.84 10.17 -18.10
CA ARG A 691 13.53 9.81 -17.53
C ARG A 691 12.41 10.71 -18.05
N GLY A 692 11.18 10.43 -17.64
CA GLY A 692 9.98 11.13 -18.10
C GLY A 692 10.02 12.63 -17.83
N VAL A 693 9.47 13.41 -18.77
CA VAL A 693 9.26 14.86 -18.65
C VAL A 693 7.88 15.18 -19.19
N SER A 694 7.09 15.96 -18.43
CA SER A 694 5.85 16.54 -18.94
C SER A 694 6.09 17.97 -19.38
N ILE A 695 5.60 18.35 -20.55
CA ILE A 695 5.82 19.65 -21.20
C ILE A 695 4.46 20.26 -21.53
N LYS A 696 4.23 21.50 -21.09
CA LYS A 696 2.97 22.22 -21.39
C LYS A 696 3.08 23.01 -22.69
N ASP A 697 4.12 23.82 -22.78
CA ASP A 697 4.33 24.79 -23.85
C ASP A 697 5.80 25.22 -23.91
N PHE A 698 6.15 25.82 -25.04
CA PHE A 698 7.40 26.52 -25.26
C PHE A 698 7.11 28.02 -25.41
N THR A 699 8.00 28.87 -24.92
CA THR A 699 7.92 30.32 -25.12
C THR A 699 9.18 30.80 -25.82
N LEU A 700 9.02 31.46 -26.97
CA LEU A 700 10.06 32.20 -27.67
C LEU A 700 9.92 33.69 -27.35
N THR A 701 10.99 34.32 -26.86
CA THR A 701 11.01 35.76 -26.59
C THR A 701 12.14 36.42 -27.40
N PRO A 702 11.89 37.49 -28.17
CA PRO A 702 12.96 38.24 -28.83
C PRO A 702 14.04 38.67 -27.83
N VAL A 703 15.31 38.47 -28.18
CA VAL A 703 16.46 39.00 -27.44
C VAL A 703 16.86 40.30 -28.12
N ASN A 704 16.77 41.41 -27.39
CA ASN A 704 17.17 42.73 -27.90
C ASN A 704 18.66 42.79 -28.26
#